data_AF-A0A8B8BLN6-F1
#
_entry.id   AF-A0A8B8BLN6-F1
#
_cell.length_a   1.000
_cell.length_b   1.000
_cell.length_c   1.000
_cell.angle_alpha   90.00
_cell.angle_beta   90.00
_cell.angle_gamma   90.00
#
_symmetry.space_group_name_H-M   'P 1'
#
loop_
_entity.id
_entity.type
_entity.pdbx_description
1 polymer ?
#
loop_
_entity_poly.entity_id
_entity_poly.type
_entity_poly.pdbx_seq_one_letter_code
_entity_poly.pdbx_strand_id
1 'polypeptide(L)'
;MNNIISNMENRVLDADVCFSDPSSKRYIYEFKEMRIDLSQVSANSRRILVAMDIEKRMEELQSISKQIILKRRLPQGTEKVNPGDVYIFEVNVECGSKGLIVTEKESYQKARFFSSELARTTRVIWICSNSVRMVDAKLRVWRTYKHLIAKQHVLLHHEVETHYAIFKNSGMRILSCANDIIKAAAALTEDVIETILRRSANKAWSRETIEGLSYKVELRNDNNHVGNINSAEYRCRSAKTVKKMRDILMKETWKESIKCLISHFCSEIHQFIESVLRTSIDDTKTEKLLDIFIFDEHVMNTLFEYLVHYISSVWKYIATFLWTVDVNSKIWRSEVSRDLHEAIHLKRESLIGDLVTRTQKAFKGLPYDLNQVSNQLNEYSKLLVVPDQQSLIEEWEKREVLEDKESFMKKYPSVVAFTAGKKNGESVVKVILREDDPEAKESFRKGCVISPKPLFQFVCFEKGMNLKDRKSESIITKIDPEKRNEIDTIITKEGRKIFAKHSHIVGIGIGQIDTKPCIVLYCLDKALVPFGEEKLPQVIGDEYQYPVDVREDMVAFGHCTNCNSVNNGCSISRSSVDQTGSVGFLARSRKSSLAPEEGFLTAAHVALDCLPEVYAGNSHHHIGECEIVHPSYKDNKNRNTIIGRVSEAFCGIFGPDRVGIDAAFVKVDEINLEDQSEGQIAEERDLTFDGSTLVTKKGRTTGQTMGILIDGSLSVCIEDQLPYGGFYYFEKCYGIENDQTVFFDEGDSGAGVFIIGKDNKLKPLGIAFAQLNSQTAVCNIRKTVEALNVSIYQNHET
;
A
#
# COMPACT_ATOMS: atom_id res chain seq x y z
N MET A 1 9.83 -2.97 37.44
CA MET A 1 10.03 -2.15 36.21
C MET A 1 10.01 -2.97 34.92
N ASN A 2 10.42 -4.25 34.92
CA ASN A 2 10.41 -5.09 33.70
C ASN A 2 9.03 -5.59 33.22
N ASN A 3 7.96 -5.48 34.03
CA ASN A 3 6.58 -5.84 33.62
C ASN A 3 5.75 -4.65 33.08
N ILE A 4 6.32 -3.44 33.06
CA ILE A 4 5.64 -2.25 32.50
C ILE A 4 6.14 -1.96 31.08
N ILE A 5 7.38 -2.32 30.75
CA ILE A 5 7.96 -2.17 29.40
C ILE A 5 7.37 -3.19 28.42
N SER A 6 7.18 -4.46 28.83
CA SER A 6 6.52 -5.48 27.98
C SER A 6 5.03 -5.21 27.71
N ASN A 7 4.38 -4.35 28.50
CA ASN A 7 2.99 -3.93 28.30
C ASN A 7 2.85 -2.62 27.50
N MET A 8 3.94 -1.88 27.25
CA MET A 8 3.93 -0.70 26.37
C MET A 8 4.32 -1.05 24.93
N GLU A 9 5.19 -2.05 24.71
CA GLU A 9 5.51 -2.53 23.34
C GLU A 9 4.36 -3.31 22.69
N ASN A 10 3.52 -3.99 23.47
CA ASN A 10 2.31 -4.68 22.97
C ASN A 10 1.09 -3.77 22.77
N ARG A 11 1.14 -2.48 23.13
CA ARG A 11 -0.02 -1.57 23.00
C ARG A 11 0.00 -0.68 21.75
N VAL A 12 1.07 -0.74 20.94
CA VAL A 12 1.22 0.08 19.73
C VAL A 12 0.82 -0.68 18.45
N LEU A 13 0.52 -1.99 18.54
CA LEU A 13 0.45 -2.87 17.36
C LEU A 13 -0.95 -3.22 16.83
N ASP A 14 -2.04 -2.79 17.50
CA ASP A 14 -3.43 -3.08 17.10
C ASP A 14 -4.19 -1.87 16.52
N ALA A 15 -3.54 -0.72 16.35
CA ALA A 15 -4.24 0.47 15.85
C ALA A 15 -4.47 0.36 14.33
N ASP A 16 -5.72 0.31 13.93
CA ASP A 16 -6.11 0.48 12.53
C ASP A 16 -5.54 1.81 12.00
N VAL A 17 -5.00 1.78 10.78
CA VAL A 17 -4.40 2.98 10.17
C VAL A 17 -5.47 3.73 9.39
N CYS A 18 -5.68 5.01 9.74
CA CYS A 18 -6.62 5.89 9.06
C CYS A 18 -5.88 6.83 8.11
N PHE A 19 -6.27 6.84 6.83
CA PHE A 19 -5.70 7.76 5.84
C PHE A 19 -6.68 8.90 5.52
N SER A 20 -6.21 10.13 5.69
CA SER A 20 -6.87 11.37 5.26
C SER A 20 -5.90 12.21 4.40
N ASP A 21 -5.43 11.64 3.29
CA ASP A 21 -4.35 12.25 2.49
C ASP A 21 -4.81 13.54 1.75
N PRO A 22 -4.18 14.70 2.00
CA PRO A 22 -4.45 15.95 1.27
C PRO A 22 -4.18 15.88 -0.24
N SER A 23 -3.31 14.98 -0.70
CA SER A 23 -3.03 14.75 -2.13
C SER A 23 -4.23 14.14 -2.88
N SER A 24 -5.22 13.64 -2.13
CA SER A 24 -6.44 13.00 -2.65
C SER A 24 -7.58 13.98 -2.93
N LYS A 25 -7.40 15.30 -2.74
CA LYS A 25 -8.46 16.33 -2.87
C LYS A 25 -9.32 16.22 -4.13
N ARG A 26 -8.73 15.86 -5.28
CA ARG A 26 -9.46 15.68 -6.55
C ARG A 26 -10.41 14.46 -6.52
N TYR A 27 -10.07 13.42 -5.77
CA TYR A 27 -10.75 12.12 -5.76
C TYR A 27 -11.70 11.94 -4.58
N ILE A 28 -11.49 12.69 -3.49
CA ILE A 28 -12.51 12.96 -2.47
C ILE A 28 -13.82 13.44 -3.14
N TYR A 29 -13.71 14.20 -4.23
CA TYR A 29 -14.87 14.67 -4.98
C TYR A 29 -15.60 13.56 -5.74
N GLU A 30 -14.88 12.61 -6.36
CA GLU A 30 -15.49 11.52 -7.12
C GLU A 30 -16.47 10.70 -6.28
N PHE A 31 -16.07 10.30 -5.07
CA PHE A 31 -16.94 9.54 -4.17
C PHE A 31 -18.05 10.39 -3.53
N LYS A 32 -17.81 11.68 -3.30
CA LYS A 32 -18.77 12.59 -2.66
C LYS A 32 -20.00 12.84 -3.52
N GLU A 33 -19.82 12.86 -4.84
CA GLU A 33 -20.90 13.10 -5.81
C GLU A 33 -21.65 11.81 -6.21
N MET A 34 -21.16 10.62 -5.82
CA MET A 34 -21.84 9.35 -6.10
C MET A 34 -23.11 9.24 -5.26
N ARG A 35 -24.26 9.51 -5.90
CA ARG A 35 -25.60 9.41 -5.32
C ARG A 35 -26.50 8.63 -6.26
N ILE A 36 -27.42 7.86 -5.70
CA ILE A 36 -28.47 7.24 -6.51
C ILE A 36 -29.57 8.28 -6.68
N ASP A 37 -29.89 8.62 -7.93
CA ASP A 37 -31.11 9.36 -8.22
C ASP A 37 -32.31 8.43 -8.14
N LEU A 38 -33.12 8.63 -7.10
CA LEU A 38 -34.36 7.91 -6.89
C LEU A 38 -35.58 8.65 -7.44
N SER A 39 -35.43 9.86 -8.02
CA SER A 39 -36.55 10.73 -8.44
C SER A 39 -37.57 10.01 -9.34
N GLN A 40 -37.10 9.17 -10.25
CA GLN A 40 -37.90 8.39 -11.21
C GLN A 40 -38.34 7.01 -10.67
N VAL A 41 -37.88 6.60 -9.48
CA VAL A 41 -38.22 5.31 -8.87
C VAL A 41 -39.55 5.40 -8.15
N SER A 42 -40.43 4.42 -8.38
CA SER A 42 -41.76 4.36 -7.74
C SER A 42 -41.66 4.26 -6.21
N ALA A 43 -42.69 4.73 -5.50
CA ALA A 43 -42.71 4.74 -4.04
C ALA A 43 -42.52 3.34 -3.43
N ASN A 44 -43.08 2.30 -4.04
CA ASN A 44 -42.93 0.92 -3.57
C ASN A 44 -41.49 0.41 -3.77
N SER A 45 -40.90 0.64 -4.95
CA SER A 45 -39.51 0.27 -5.23
C SER A 45 -38.52 0.99 -4.31
N ARG A 46 -38.76 2.26 -3.98
CA ARG A 46 -37.92 2.99 -2.99
C ARG A 46 -37.96 2.33 -1.61
N ARG A 47 -39.15 1.94 -1.13
CA ARG A 47 -39.29 1.24 0.17
C ARG A 47 -38.50 -0.08 0.17
N ILE A 48 -38.50 -0.81 -0.95
CA ILE A 48 -37.70 -2.04 -1.10
C ILE A 48 -36.20 -1.72 -1.05
N LEU A 49 -35.73 -0.72 -1.79
CA LEU A 49 -34.32 -0.30 -1.78
C LEU A 49 -33.83 0.10 -0.38
N VAL A 50 -34.67 0.80 0.38
CA VAL A 50 -34.41 1.16 1.79
C VAL A 50 -34.36 -0.07 2.68
N ALA A 51 -35.31 -1.00 2.54
CA ALA A 51 -35.34 -2.25 3.31
C ALA A 51 -34.11 -3.13 3.03
N MET A 52 -33.55 -3.03 1.82
CA MET A 52 -32.34 -3.75 1.41
C MET A 52 -31.03 -3.06 1.83
N ASP A 53 -31.09 -1.89 2.47
CA ASP A 53 -29.97 -1.04 2.89
C ASP A 53 -29.13 -0.47 1.72
N ILE A 54 -29.72 -0.27 0.53
CA ILE A 54 -28.98 0.30 -0.61
C ILE A 54 -28.52 1.72 -0.32
N GLU A 55 -29.36 2.56 0.30
CA GLU A 55 -28.99 3.93 0.68
C GLU A 55 -27.81 3.93 1.67
N LYS A 56 -27.85 3.05 2.69
CA LYS A 56 -26.76 2.89 3.66
C LYS A 56 -25.44 2.50 2.97
N ARG A 57 -25.48 1.65 1.94
CA ARG A 57 -24.27 1.31 1.15
C ARG A 57 -23.73 2.52 0.38
N MET A 58 -24.61 3.40 -0.11
CA MET A 58 -24.17 4.65 -0.76
C MET A 58 -23.58 5.63 0.24
N GLU A 59 -24.10 5.71 1.46
CA GLU A 59 -23.50 6.49 2.56
C GLU A 59 -22.11 5.94 2.93
N GLU A 60 -21.96 4.62 3.01
CA GLU A 60 -20.66 3.96 3.22
C GLU A 60 -19.67 4.32 2.10
N LEU A 61 -20.10 4.28 0.83
CA LEU A 61 -19.28 4.68 -0.31
C LEU A 61 -18.87 6.15 -0.23
N GLN A 62 -19.78 7.05 0.15
CA GLN A 62 -19.46 8.47 0.34
C GLN A 62 -18.51 8.69 1.52
N SER A 63 -18.58 7.85 2.56
CA SER A 63 -17.69 7.96 3.71
C SER A 63 -16.22 7.70 3.37
N ILE A 64 -15.96 6.88 2.34
CA ILE A 64 -14.60 6.63 1.79
C ILE A 64 -13.95 7.94 1.32
N SER A 65 -14.74 8.93 0.87
CA SER A 65 -14.21 10.25 0.50
C SER A 65 -13.54 10.99 1.67
N LYS A 66 -13.87 10.64 2.92
CA LYS A 66 -13.32 11.29 4.11
C LYS A 66 -12.13 10.53 4.66
N GLN A 67 -12.27 9.21 4.74
CA GLN A 67 -11.27 8.34 5.34
C GLN A 67 -11.45 6.89 4.91
N ILE A 68 -10.35 6.15 4.89
CA ILE A 68 -10.36 4.69 4.85
C ILE A 68 -9.56 4.15 6.02
N ILE A 69 -10.07 3.07 6.62
CA ILE A 69 -9.47 2.41 7.76
C ILE A 69 -8.85 1.10 7.27
N LEU A 70 -7.53 0.96 7.38
CA LEU A 70 -6.82 -0.28 7.09
C LEU A 70 -6.77 -1.13 8.35
N LYS A 71 -7.43 -2.30 8.28
CA LYS A 71 -7.57 -3.22 9.40
C LYS A 71 -6.44 -4.23 9.42
N ARG A 72 -5.68 -4.24 10.51
CA ARG A 72 -4.63 -5.24 10.79
C ARG A 72 -5.19 -6.49 11.44
N ARG A 73 -6.19 -6.31 12.31
CA ARG A 73 -6.88 -7.43 12.96
C ARG A 73 -7.90 -8.03 12.00
N LEU A 74 -7.68 -9.29 11.62
CA LEU A 74 -8.69 -10.07 10.91
C LEU A 74 -9.87 -10.39 11.84
N PRO A 75 -11.11 -10.39 11.31
CA PRO A 75 -12.31 -10.67 12.10
C PRO A 75 -12.21 -12.05 12.75
N GLN A 76 -12.85 -12.31 13.89
CA GLN A 76 -12.88 -13.64 14.53
C GLN A 76 -14.31 -14.19 14.69
N GLY A 77 -14.46 -15.52 14.58
CA GLY A 77 -15.77 -16.18 14.75
C GLY A 77 -16.87 -15.64 13.83
N THR A 78 -17.95 -15.13 14.42
CA THR A 78 -19.12 -14.57 13.73
C THR A 78 -19.07 -13.04 13.59
N GLU A 79 -17.90 -12.41 13.78
CA GLU A 79 -17.75 -10.97 13.61
C GLU A 79 -18.18 -10.52 12.20
N LYS A 80 -18.95 -9.43 12.14
CA LYS A 80 -19.53 -8.91 10.91
C LYS A 80 -18.45 -8.30 10.02
N VAL A 81 -18.42 -8.73 8.77
CA VAL A 81 -17.50 -8.24 7.73
C VAL A 81 -18.27 -7.41 6.71
N ASN A 82 -17.84 -6.17 6.46
CA ASN A 82 -18.47 -5.30 5.47
C ASN A 82 -17.69 -5.33 4.14
N PRO A 83 -18.37 -5.24 2.97
CA PRO A 83 -17.69 -5.27 1.68
C PRO A 83 -16.63 -4.18 1.49
N GLY A 84 -16.87 -2.98 2.04
CA GLY A 84 -15.92 -1.87 1.99
C GLY A 84 -14.71 -2.00 2.91
N ASP A 85 -14.68 -2.99 3.80
CA ASP A 85 -13.56 -3.17 4.72
C ASP A 85 -12.27 -3.49 3.96
N VAL A 86 -11.16 -2.93 4.45
CA VAL A 86 -9.83 -3.19 3.91
C VAL A 86 -8.99 -3.90 4.95
N TYR A 87 -8.51 -5.09 4.63
CA TYR A 87 -7.63 -5.89 5.48
C TYR A 87 -6.22 -5.92 4.90
N ILE A 88 -5.23 -5.80 5.78
CA ILE A 88 -3.82 -5.80 5.38
C ILE A 88 -3.07 -7.02 5.92
N PHE A 89 -2.17 -7.55 5.11
CA PHE A 89 -1.17 -8.55 5.50
C PHE A 89 0.21 -7.97 5.25
N GLU A 90 0.95 -7.67 6.31
CA GLU A 90 2.22 -6.95 6.21
C GLU A 90 3.40 -7.89 5.97
N VAL A 91 4.22 -7.54 4.98
CA VAL A 91 5.48 -8.22 4.65
C VAL A 91 6.61 -7.20 4.53
N ASN A 92 7.80 -7.57 4.98
CA ASN A 92 9.02 -6.80 4.75
C ASN A 92 9.82 -7.44 3.62
N VAL A 93 10.44 -6.60 2.79
CA VAL A 93 11.38 -7.02 1.74
C VAL A 93 12.74 -6.40 2.00
N GLU A 94 13.76 -7.24 2.08
CA GLU A 94 15.13 -6.86 2.45
C GLU A 94 16.16 -7.53 1.51
N CYS A 95 17.35 -6.95 1.39
CA CYS A 95 18.46 -7.56 0.67
C CYS A 95 19.07 -8.68 1.50
N GLY A 96 19.13 -9.90 0.96
CA GLY A 96 19.86 -11.03 1.53
C GLY A 96 21.02 -11.49 0.65
N SER A 97 21.84 -12.39 1.17
CA SER A 97 23.06 -12.88 0.50
C SER A 97 22.86 -13.61 -0.83
N LYS A 98 21.62 -14.02 -1.15
CA LYS A 98 21.27 -14.75 -2.39
C LYS A 98 20.14 -14.07 -3.19
N GLY A 99 19.78 -12.84 -2.85
CA GLY A 99 18.59 -12.21 -3.42
C GLY A 99 17.77 -11.43 -2.40
N LEU A 100 16.68 -10.83 -2.87
CA LEU A 100 15.67 -10.23 -2.01
C LEU A 100 14.96 -11.31 -1.17
N ILE A 101 14.75 -11.06 0.12
CA ILE A 101 14.06 -11.94 1.07
C ILE A 101 12.73 -11.30 1.45
N VAL A 102 11.68 -12.12 1.58
CA VAL A 102 10.36 -11.69 2.08
C VAL A 102 10.16 -12.28 3.47
N THR A 103 9.88 -11.43 4.46
CA THR A 103 9.54 -11.85 5.82
C THR A 103 8.14 -11.40 6.18
N GLU A 104 7.36 -12.31 6.79
CA GLU A 104 5.99 -12.04 7.23
C GLU A 104 6.03 -11.45 8.63
N LYS A 105 5.38 -10.29 8.86
CA LYS A 105 5.31 -9.74 10.24
C LYS A 105 4.42 -10.61 11.13
N GLU A 106 3.28 -11.07 10.61
CA GLU A 106 2.30 -11.87 11.35
C GLU A 106 1.88 -13.13 10.59
N SER A 107 2.82 -14.09 10.49
CA SER A 107 2.64 -15.33 9.71
C SER A 107 1.42 -16.16 10.11
N TYR A 108 1.00 -16.11 11.38
CA TYR A 108 -0.16 -16.86 11.89
C TYR A 108 -1.50 -16.39 11.28
N GLN A 109 -1.59 -15.16 10.77
CA GLN A 109 -2.81 -14.62 10.15
C GLN A 109 -2.98 -15.04 8.68
N LYS A 110 -1.91 -15.54 8.04
CA LYS A 110 -1.85 -15.82 6.59
C LYS A 110 -2.99 -16.68 6.08
N ALA A 111 -3.25 -17.82 6.73
CA ALA A 111 -4.30 -18.75 6.30
C ALA A 111 -5.68 -18.09 6.29
N ARG A 112 -5.94 -17.21 7.26
CA ARG A 112 -7.20 -16.49 7.36
C ARG A 112 -7.30 -15.34 6.36
N PHE A 113 -6.21 -14.60 6.15
CA PHE A 113 -6.17 -13.52 5.16
C PHE A 113 -6.51 -14.01 3.75
N PHE A 114 -5.99 -15.18 3.37
CA PHE A 114 -6.28 -15.84 2.10
C PHE A 114 -7.50 -16.78 2.15
N SER A 115 -8.37 -16.68 3.15
CA SER A 115 -9.60 -17.48 3.18
C SER A 115 -10.67 -16.90 2.26
N SER A 116 -11.66 -17.72 1.88
CA SER A 116 -12.84 -17.27 1.13
C SER A 116 -13.77 -16.38 1.93
N GLU A 117 -13.68 -16.37 3.27
CA GLU A 117 -14.51 -15.54 4.16
C GLU A 117 -14.30 -14.04 3.88
N LEU A 118 -13.09 -13.66 3.45
CA LEU A 118 -12.72 -12.29 3.13
C LEU A 118 -12.78 -11.98 1.63
N ALA A 119 -13.35 -12.86 0.80
CA ALA A 119 -13.37 -12.66 -0.65
C ALA A 119 -14.19 -11.43 -1.10
N ARG A 120 -15.12 -10.96 -0.26
CA ARG A 120 -15.97 -9.79 -0.52
C ARG A 120 -15.37 -8.47 -0.05
N THR A 121 -14.20 -8.50 0.59
CA THR A 121 -13.52 -7.31 1.12
C THR A 121 -12.36 -6.91 0.21
N THR A 122 -11.73 -5.77 0.51
CA THR A 122 -10.45 -5.43 -0.11
C THR A 122 -9.33 -6.04 0.73
N ARG A 123 -8.50 -6.87 0.10
CA ARG A 123 -7.34 -7.49 0.72
C ARG A 123 -6.07 -6.94 0.11
N VAL A 124 -5.15 -6.51 0.95
CA VAL A 124 -3.91 -5.87 0.53
C VAL A 124 -2.73 -6.56 1.20
N ILE A 125 -1.79 -7.07 0.41
CA ILE A 125 -0.46 -7.38 0.94
C ILE A 125 0.27 -6.04 0.99
N TRP A 126 0.54 -5.58 2.20
CA TRP A 126 1.22 -4.33 2.47
C TRP A 126 2.72 -4.58 2.53
N ILE A 127 3.45 -4.00 1.60
CA ILE A 127 4.86 -4.26 1.36
C ILE A 127 5.66 -3.10 1.92
N CYS A 128 6.44 -3.39 2.97
CA CYS A 128 7.45 -2.50 3.50
C CYS A 128 8.81 -2.89 2.92
N SER A 129 9.62 -1.92 2.55
CA SER A 129 11.00 -2.21 2.14
C SER A 129 11.94 -1.05 2.47
N ASN A 130 13.16 -1.41 2.86
CA ASN A 130 14.23 -0.46 3.04
C ASN A 130 15.33 -0.75 2.02
N SER A 131 15.80 0.27 1.32
CA SER A 131 16.89 0.12 0.34
C SER A 131 16.59 -0.91 -0.78
N VAL A 132 15.32 -1.07 -1.14
CA VAL A 132 14.86 -1.89 -2.26
C VAL A 132 13.92 -1.06 -3.13
N ARG A 133 14.08 -1.14 -4.45
CA ARG A 133 13.21 -0.47 -5.42
C ARG A 133 11.80 -1.04 -5.31
N MET A 134 10.80 -0.17 -5.38
CA MET A 134 9.40 -0.47 -5.14
C MET A 134 8.89 -1.62 -6.04
N VAL A 135 9.14 -1.53 -7.35
CA VAL A 135 8.67 -2.54 -8.31
C VAL A 135 9.33 -3.89 -8.06
N ASP A 136 10.61 -3.90 -7.72
CA ASP A 136 11.39 -5.12 -7.48
C ASP A 136 10.93 -5.81 -6.17
N ALA A 137 10.60 -5.03 -5.14
CA ALA A 137 9.95 -5.54 -3.93
C ALA A 137 8.56 -6.16 -4.22
N LYS A 138 7.73 -5.49 -5.02
CA LYS A 138 6.41 -5.99 -5.44
C LYS A 138 6.51 -7.28 -6.25
N LEU A 139 7.44 -7.33 -7.22
CA LEU A 139 7.68 -8.52 -8.03
C LEU A 139 8.16 -9.70 -7.17
N ARG A 140 9.03 -9.44 -6.20
CA ARG A 140 9.50 -10.47 -5.26
C ARG A 140 8.36 -11.03 -4.42
N VAL A 141 7.51 -10.18 -3.86
CA VAL A 141 6.33 -10.59 -3.07
C VAL A 141 5.34 -11.37 -3.93
N TRP A 142 5.06 -10.90 -5.16
CA TRP A 142 4.23 -11.64 -6.12
C TRP A 142 4.73 -13.08 -6.30
N ARG A 143 6.04 -13.28 -6.54
CA ARG A 143 6.60 -14.62 -6.73
C ARG A 143 6.43 -15.52 -5.51
N THR A 144 6.64 -14.98 -4.32
CA THR A 144 6.45 -15.69 -3.05
C THR A 144 5.01 -16.17 -2.87
N TYR A 145 4.03 -15.36 -3.27
CA TYR A 145 2.59 -15.64 -3.07
C TYR A 145 1.81 -15.94 -4.35
N LYS A 146 2.48 -16.22 -5.48
CA LYS A 146 1.88 -16.34 -6.82
C LYS A 146 0.66 -17.25 -6.84
N HIS A 147 0.74 -18.40 -6.18
CA HIS A 147 -0.35 -19.39 -6.13
C HIS A 147 -1.56 -18.95 -5.29
N LEU A 148 -1.37 -18.04 -4.33
CA LEU A 148 -2.44 -17.49 -3.50
C LEU A 148 -3.09 -16.28 -4.18
N ILE A 149 -2.27 -15.39 -4.74
CA ILE A 149 -2.75 -14.17 -5.42
C ILE A 149 -3.42 -14.53 -6.77
N ALA A 150 -2.88 -15.46 -7.55
CA ALA A 150 -3.51 -15.84 -8.83
C ALA A 150 -4.93 -16.41 -8.68
N LYS A 151 -5.26 -16.97 -7.49
CA LYS A 151 -6.59 -17.53 -7.19
C LYS A 151 -7.54 -16.50 -6.58
N GLN A 152 -7.05 -15.33 -6.18
CA GLN A 152 -7.78 -14.43 -5.29
C GLN A 152 -7.51 -12.96 -5.64
N HIS A 153 -8.55 -12.13 -5.65
CA HIS A 153 -8.36 -10.69 -5.78
C HIS A 153 -7.70 -10.12 -4.51
N VAL A 154 -6.37 -10.06 -4.50
CA VAL A 154 -5.51 -9.51 -3.44
C VAL A 154 -4.58 -8.49 -4.07
N LEU A 155 -4.59 -7.26 -3.57
CA LEU A 155 -3.77 -6.16 -4.08
C LEU A 155 -2.35 -6.20 -3.49
N LEU A 156 -1.36 -5.92 -4.32
CA LEU A 156 0.02 -5.66 -3.89
C LEU A 156 0.22 -4.15 -3.79
N HIS A 157 0.48 -3.67 -2.57
CA HIS A 157 0.68 -2.25 -2.31
C HIS A 157 1.95 -2.03 -1.50
N HIS A 158 2.82 -1.17 -1.99
CA HIS A 158 4.04 -0.77 -1.32
C HIS A 158 3.80 0.52 -0.53
N GLU A 159 4.40 0.65 0.65
CA GLU A 159 4.22 1.78 1.58
C GLU A 159 4.56 3.18 1.02
N VAL A 160 5.22 3.27 -0.14
CA VAL A 160 5.58 4.54 -0.78
C VAL A 160 4.59 4.92 -1.88
N GLU A 161 3.70 4.00 -2.29
CA GLU A 161 2.68 4.24 -3.31
C GLU A 161 1.56 5.15 -2.77
N THR A 162 0.84 5.79 -3.70
CA THR A 162 -0.41 6.46 -3.35
C THR A 162 -1.51 5.41 -3.10
N HIS A 163 -2.32 5.63 -2.07
CA HIS A 163 -3.35 4.65 -1.64
C HIS A 163 -4.55 4.51 -2.58
N TYR A 164 -4.58 5.23 -3.72
CA TYR A 164 -5.73 5.34 -4.62
C TYR A 164 -6.35 4.00 -5.06
N ALA A 165 -5.51 3.02 -5.41
CA ALA A 165 -5.97 1.69 -5.82
C ALA A 165 -6.77 0.99 -4.71
N ILE A 166 -6.41 1.22 -3.44
CA ILE A 166 -7.10 0.67 -2.27
C ILE A 166 -8.50 1.31 -2.14
N PHE A 167 -8.59 2.64 -2.22
CA PHE A 167 -9.86 3.37 -2.14
C PHE A 167 -10.83 2.93 -3.24
N LYS A 168 -10.35 2.85 -4.49
CA LYS A 168 -11.15 2.38 -5.62
C LYS A 168 -11.62 0.93 -5.45
N ASN A 169 -10.75 0.02 -5.02
CA ASN A 169 -11.14 -1.37 -4.83
C ASN A 169 -12.18 -1.52 -3.72
N SER A 170 -12.02 -0.81 -2.61
CA SER A 170 -13.02 -0.77 -1.53
C SER A 170 -14.37 -0.26 -2.02
N GLY A 171 -14.39 0.88 -2.73
CA GLY A 171 -15.61 1.40 -3.34
C GLY A 171 -16.25 0.42 -4.32
N MET A 172 -15.44 -0.26 -5.15
CA MET A 172 -15.91 -1.30 -6.06
C MET A 172 -16.56 -2.49 -5.33
N ARG A 173 -16.06 -2.89 -4.16
CA ARG A 173 -16.68 -3.96 -3.36
C ARG A 173 -18.04 -3.54 -2.82
N ILE A 174 -18.19 -2.29 -2.38
CA ILE A 174 -19.47 -1.73 -1.95
C ILE A 174 -20.47 -1.71 -3.12
N LEU A 175 -20.06 -1.16 -4.27
CA LEU A 175 -20.91 -1.09 -5.46
C LEU A 175 -21.31 -2.47 -5.98
N SER A 176 -20.36 -3.41 -6.06
CA SER A 176 -20.65 -4.79 -6.47
C SER A 176 -21.66 -5.45 -5.54
N CYS A 177 -21.49 -5.30 -4.22
CA CYS A 177 -22.43 -5.85 -3.25
C CYS A 177 -23.83 -5.24 -3.40
N ALA A 178 -23.93 -3.92 -3.57
CA ALA A 178 -25.20 -3.25 -3.81
C ALA A 178 -25.87 -3.75 -5.12
N ASN A 179 -25.09 -3.93 -6.18
CA ASN A 179 -25.58 -4.42 -7.46
C ASN A 179 -26.04 -5.88 -7.39
N ASP A 180 -25.33 -6.73 -6.66
CA ASP A 180 -25.72 -8.14 -6.44
C ASP A 180 -27.04 -8.23 -5.67
N ILE A 181 -27.22 -7.38 -4.64
CA ILE A 181 -28.47 -7.26 -3.89
C ILE A 181 -29.62 -6.84 -4.83
N ILE A 182 -29.42 -5.82 -5.66
CA ILE A 182 -30.42 -5.35 -6.63
C ILE A 182 -30.79 -6.45 -7.63
N LYS A 183 -29.81 -7.17 -8.17
CA LYS A 183 -30.04 -8.30 -9.08
C LYS A 183 -30.83 -9.43 -8.42
N ALA A 184 -30.54 -9.73 -7.15
CA ALA A 184 -31.29 -10.73 -6.39
C ALA A 184 -32.75 -10.30 -6.16
N ALA A 185 -33.01 -9.03 -5.88
CA ALA A 185 -34.37 -8.50 -5.81
C ALA A 185 -35.08 -8.49 -7.17
N ALA A 186 -34.37 -8.18 -8.25
CA ALA A 186 -34.93 -8.21 -9.60
C ALA A 186 -35.32 -9.64 -10.04
N ALA A 187 -34.78 -10.68 -9.40
CA ALA A 187 -35.16 -12.07 -9.62
C ALA A 187 -36.53 -12.45 -8.98
N LEU A 188 -37.14 -11.57 -8.18
CA LEU A 188 -38.52 -11.72 -7.69
C LEU A 188 -39.52 -11.41 -8.81
N THR A 189 -39.66 -12.34 -9.76
CA THR A 189 -40.67 -12.24 -10.82
C THR A 189 -42.08 -12.45 -10.27
N GLU A 190 -43.08 -12.08 -11.06
CA GLU A 190 -44.49 -12.28 -10.72
C GLU A 190 -44.82 -13.75 -10.39
N ASP A 191 -44.21 -14.70 -11.13
CA ASP A 191 -44.37 -16.15 -10.91
C ASP A 191 -43.74 -16.62 -9.59
N VAL A 192 -42.55 -16.10 -9.25
CA VAL A 192 -41.85 -16.41 -8.00
C VAL A 192 -42.66 -15.91 -6.81
N ILE A 193 -43.16 -14.68 -6.91
CA ILE A 193 -44.02 -14.05 -5.91
C ILE A 193 -45.30 -14.88 -5.69
N GLU A 194 -45.97 -15.28 -6.77
CA GLU A 194 -47.16 -16.14 -6.68
C GLU A 194 -46.86 -17.47 -6.00
N THR A 195 -45.74 -18.11 -6.38
CA THR A 195 -45.31 -19.39 -5.80
C THR A 195 -45.05 -19.27 -4.29
N ILE A 196 -44.32 -18.24 -3.87
CA ILE A 196 -44.01 -17.99 -2.45
C ILE A 196 -45.29 -17.65 -1.67
N LEU A 197 -46.18 -16.84 -2.25
CA LEU A 197 -47.45 -16.46 -1.62
C LEU A 197 -48.37 -17.66 -1.43
N ARG A 198 -48.50 -18.53 -2.44
CA ARG A 198 -49.24 -19.79 -2.35
C ARG A 198 -48.69 -20.70 -1.25
N ARG A 199 -47.36 -20.87 -1.20
CA ARG A 199 -46.72 -21.68 -0.16
C ARG A 199 -46.97 -21.11 1.25
N SER A 200 -46.85 -19.80 1.39
CA SER A 200 -47.06 -19.08 2.65
C SER A 200 -48.52 -19.16 3.10
N ALA A 201 -49.48 -19.02 2.17
CA ALA A 201 -50.90 -19.22 2.42
C ALA A 201 -51.20 -20.65 2.88
N ASN A 202 -50.52 -21.64 2.30
CA ASN A 202 -50.68 -23.03 2.71
C ASN A 202 -50.29 -23.30 4.16
N LYS A 203 -49.25 -22.63 4.65
CA LYS A 203 -48.83 -22.72 6.05
C LYS A 203 -49.78 -21.93 6.96
N ALA A 204 -50.04 -20.67 6.63
CA ALA A 204 -50.82 -19.75 7.46
C ALA A 204 -52.30 -20.13 7.60
N TRP A 205 -52.88 -20.76 6.57
CA TRP A 205 -54.27 -21.20 6.56
C TRP A 205 -54.42 -22.72 6.71
N SER A 206 -53.41 -23.39 7.26
CA SER A 206 -53.55 -24.77 7.72
C SER A 206 -54.57 -24.87 8.85
N ARG A 207 -55.21 -26.03 9.01
CA ARG A 207 -56.18 -26.26 10.07
C ARG A 207 -55.56 -26.02 11.45
N GLU A 208 -54.35 -26.53 11.64
CA GLU A 208 -53.60 -26.44 12.89
C GLU A 208 -53.27 -24.98 13.24
N THR A 209 -52.91 -24.16 12.24
CA THR A 209 -52.60 -22.75 12.47
C THR A 209 -53.84 -21.93 12.78
N ILE A 210 -54.93 -22.10 12.01
CA ILE A 210 -56.19 -21.38 12.26
C ILE A 210 -56.77 -21.72 13.64
N GLU A 211 -56.73 -23.00 14.02
CA GLU A 211 -57.14 -23.45 15.35
C GLU A 211 -56.26 -22.84 16.44
N GLY A 212 -54.93 -22.93 16.28
CA GLY A 212 -53.97 -22.36 17.23
C GLY A 212 -54.09 -20.84 17.39
N LEU A 213 -54.40 -20.09 16.32
CA LEU A 213 -54.65 -18.66 16.38
C LEU A 213 -55.95 -18.36 17.13
N SER A 214 -57.03 -19.12 16.87
CA SER A 214 -58.32 -18.93 17.55
C SER A 214 -58.22 -19.08 19.08
N TYR A 215 -57.30 -19.92 19.55
CA TYR A 215 -57.02 -20.09 20.97
C TYR A 215 -56.34 -18.88 21.60
N LYS A 216 -55.54 -18.14 20.83
CA LYS A 216 -54.78 -16.96 21.29
C LYS A 216 -55.60 -15.68 21.24
N VAL A 217 -56.58 -15.58 20.33
CA VAL A 217 -57.42 -14.38 20.17
C VAL A 217 -58.10 -14.00 21.48
N GLU A 218 -57.89 -12.76 21.93
CA GLU A 218 -58.62 -12.22 23.08
C GLU A 218 -59.97 -11.66 22.65
N LEU A 219 -61.04 -12.27 23.15
CA LEU A 219 -62.40 -11.79 22.88
C LEU A 219 -62.75 -10.59 23.76
N ARG A 220 -63.55 -9.70 23.18
CA ARG A 220 -64.20 -8.60 23.87
C ARG A 220 -65.67 -8.55 23.47
N ASN A 221 -66.55 -8.24 24.42
CA ASN A 221 -67.96 -7.96 24.17
C ASN A 221 -68.21 -6.49 24.42
N ASP A 222 -68.27 -5.69 23.34
CA ASP A 222 -68.25 -4.23 23.44
C ASP A 222 -66.99 -3.78 24.20
N ASN A 223 -67.13 -3.12 25.35
CA ASN A 223 -65.99 -2.70 26.18
C ASN A 223 -65.58 -3.73 27.25
N ASN A 224 -66.28 -4.85 27.36
CA ASN A 224 -66.00 -5.86 28.39
C ASN A 224 -65.01 -6.91 27.90
N HIS A 225 -63.95 -7.14 28.66
CA HIS A 225 -62.98 -8.20 28.40
C HIS A 225 -63.62 -9.58 28.63
N VAL A 226 -63.51 -10.46 27.63
CA VAL A 226 -64.02 -11.84 27.68
C VAL A 226 -62.87 -12.82 27.88
N GLY A 227 -61.77 -12.66 27.13
CA GLY A 227 -60.54 -13.45 27.29
C GLY A 227 -60.27 -14.46 26.19
N ASN A 228 -59.38 -15.42 26.47
CA ASN A 228 -58.92 -16.49 25.58
C ASN A 228 -59.03 -17.87 26.28
N ILE A 229 -58.45 -18.94 25.72
CA ILE A 229 -58.54 -20.28 26.33
C ILE A 229 -57.89 -20.42 27.72
N ASN A 230 -57.00 -19.50 28.06
CA ASN A 230 -56.33 -19.47 29.36
C ASN A 230 -57.06 -18.56 30.37
N SER A 231 -58.14 -17.91 29.94
CA SER A 231 -58.99 -17.08 30.80
C SER A 231 -60.05 -17.93 31.50
N ALA A 232 -60.65 -17.38 32.57
CA ALA A 232 -61.77 -18.02 33.25
C ALA A 232 -62.96 -18.23 32.27
N GLU A 233 -63.78 -19.24 32.54
CA GLU A 233 -64.95 -19.57 31.70
C GLU A 233 -65.86 -18.35 31.52
N TYR A 234 -66.24 -18.06 30.28
CA TYR A 234 -67.17 -17.00 29.93
C TYR A 234 -68.43 -17.57 29.29
N ARG A 235 -69.43 -17.80 30.13
CA ARG A 235 -70.67 -18.51 29.79
C ARG A 235 -71.73 -17.58 29.20
N CYS A 236 -71.90 -17.65 27.89
CA CYS A 236 -72.95 -16.96 27.14
C CYS A 236 -74.28 -17.73 27.21
N ARG A 237 -75.36 -17.06 27.65
CA ARG A 237 -76.70 -17.67 27.80
C ARG A 237 -77.71 -17.29 26.71
N SER A 238 -77.32 -16.42 25.78
CA SER A 238 -78.17 -15.95 24.68
C SER A 238 -77.58 -16.35 23.35
N ALA A 239 -78.40 -16.95 22.47
CA ALA A 239 -78.01 -17.30 21.12
C ALA A 239 -77.50 -16.06 20.33
N LYS A 240 -78.05 -14.87 20.59
CA LYS A 240 -77.59 -13.61 19.99
C LYS A 240 -76.17 -13.25 20.43
N THR A 241 -75.86 -13.43 21.72
CA THR A 241 -74.52 -13.16 22.26
C THR A 241 -73.50 -14.19 21.79
N VAL A 242 -73.87 -15.48 21.77
CA VAL A 242 -73.01 -16.55 21.23
C VAL A 242 -72.68 -16.29 19.75
N LYS A 243 -73.68 -15.91 18.95
CA LYS A 243 -73.47 -15.53 17.54
C LYS A 243 -72.52 -14.33 17.42
N LYS A 244 -72.74 -13.27 18.21
CA LYS A 244 -71.85 -12.10 18.23
C LYS A 244 -70.40 -12.49 18.60
N MET A 245 -70.21 -13.31 19.64
CA MET A 245 -68.88 -13.78 20.04
C MET A 245 -68.22 -14.64 18.96
N ARG A 246 -68.99 -15.50 18.29
CA ARG A 246 -68.50 -16.28 17.15
C ARG A 246 -68.02 -15.37 16.02
N ASP A 247 -68.84 -14.40 15.61
CA ASP A 247 -68.51 -13.49 14.51
C ASP A 247 -67.24 -12.68 14.84
N ILE A 248 -67.09 -12.23 16.09
CA ILE A 248 -65.87 -11.57 16.58
C ILE A 248 -64.68 -12.53 16.55
N LEU A 249 -64.83 -13.76 17.07
CA LEU A 249 -63.74 -14.73 17.07
C LEU A 249 -63.29 -15.06 15.64
N MET A 250 -64.22 -15.27 14.72
CA MET A 250 -63.91 -15.55 13.31
C MET A 250 -63.18 -14.36 12.67
N LYS A 251 -63.66 -13.13 12.89
CA LYS A 251 -63.04 -11.92 12.36
C LYS A 251 -61.62 -11.71 12.86
N GLU A 252 -61.43 -11.80 14.17
CA GLU A 252 -60.11 -11.59 14.78
C GLU A 252 -59.15 -12.75 14.46
N THR A 253 -59.63 -13.99 14.43
CA THR A 253 -58.81 -15.13 13.97
C THR A 253 -58.40 -14.99 12.51
N TRP A 254 -59.29 -14.48 11.64
CA TRP A 254 -58.96 -14.17 10.24
C TRP A 254 -57.91 -13.06 10.12
N LYS A 255 -58.05 -11.97 10.88
CA LYS A 255 -57.03 -10.90 10.92
C LYS A 255 -55.66 -11.46 11.33
N GLU A 256 -55.61 -12.27 12.38
CA GLU A 256 -54.36 -12.89 12.83
C GLU A 256 -53.81 -13.91 11.82
N SER A 257 -54.65 -14.61 11.06
CA SER A 257 -54.19 -15.53 10.02
C SER A 257 -53.58 -14.80 8.82
N ILE A 258 -54.11 -13.61 8.46
CA ILE A 258 -53.49 -12.74 7.46
C ILE A 258 -52.15 -12.20 7.95
N LYS A 259 -52.03 -11.77 9.22
CA LYS A 259 -50.72 -11.38 9.78
C LYS A 259 -49.72 -12.52 9.73
N CYS A 260 -50.16 -13.74 10.07
CA CYS A 260 -49.34 -14.96 9.96
C CYS A 260 -48.91 -15.23 8.51
N LEU A 261 -49.80 -15.05 7.54
CA LEU A 261 -49.49 -15.13 6.11
C LEU A 261 -48.39 -14.14 5.71
N ILE A 262 -48.52 -12.86 6.07
CA ILE A 262 -47.54 -11.82 5.73
C ILE A 262 -46.17 -12.19 6.33
N SER A 263 -46.14 -12.64 7.59
CA SER A 263 -44.91 -13.07 8.27
C SER A 263 -44.20 -14.22 7.53
N HIS A 264 -44.93 -15.28 7.18
CA HIS A 264 -44.38 -16.38 6.38
C HIS A 264 -43.91 -15.92 5.00
N PHE A 265 -44.69 -15.07 4.34
CA PHE A 265 -44.39 -14.56 3.01
C PHE A 265 -43.10 -13.72 2.99
N CYS A 266 -42.93 -12.81 3.96
CA CYS A 266 -41.72 -12.00 4.09
C CYS A 266 -40.49 -12.86 4.41
N SER A 267 -40.64 -13.85 5.30
CA SER A 267 -39.56 -14.79 5.62
C SER A 267 -39.15 -15.63 4.40
N GLU A 268 -40.10 -16.10 3.60
CA GLU A 268 -39.80 -16.85 2.38
C GLU A 268 -39.18 -15.98 1.28
N ILE A 269 -39.58 -14.71 1.13
CA ILE A 269 -38.90 -13.75 0.24
C ILE A 269 -37.45 -13.53 0.70
N HIS A 270 -37.24 -13.36 2.01
CA HIS A 270 -35.90 -13.18 2.57
C HIS A 270 -35.02 -14.38 2.24
N GLN A 271 -35.50 -15.61 2.52
CA GLN A 271 -34.81 -16.85 2.19
C GLN A 271 -34.56 -17.00 0.69
N PHE A 272 -35.49 -16.56 -0.16
CA PHE A 272 -35.29 -16.56 -1.61
C PHE A 272 -34.13 -15.64 -2.00
N ILE A 273 -34.10 -14.39 -1.53
CA ILE A 273 -33.02 -13.44 -1.83
C ILE A 273 -31.68 -13.98 -1.32
N GLU A 274 -31.63 -14.53 -0.11
CA GLU A 274 -30.43 -15.17 0.44
C GLU A 274 -29.96 -16.34 -0.43
N SER A 275 -30.88 -17.17 -0.91
CA SER A 275 -30.56 -18.31 -1.78
C SER A 275 -29.96 -17.87 -3.12
N VAL A 276 -30.44 -16.75 -3.67
CA VAL A 276 -29.91 -16.16 -4.91
C VAL A 276 -28.53 -15.55 -4.68
N LEU A 277 -28.32 -14.87 -3.55
CA LEU A 277 -27.03 -14.28 -3.17
C LEU A 277 -26.00 -15.32 -2.69
N ARG A 278 -26.46 -16.54 -2.37
CA ARG A 278 -25.68 -17.64 -1.78
C ARG A 278 -24.97 -17.27 -0.48
N THR A 279 -25.53 -16.34 0.30
CA THR A 279 -24.98 -15.89 1.59
C THR A 279 -26.06 -15.39 2.53
N SER A 280 -25.82 -15.51 3.83
CA SER A 280 -26.72 -14.99 4.85
C SER A 280 -26.78 -13.47 4.85
N ILE A 281 -27.98 -12.93 4.97
CA ILE A 281 -28.26 -11.52 5.17
C ILE A 281 -28.66 -11.34 6.64
N ASP A 282 -28.46 -10.15 7.18
CA ASP A 282 -28.84 -9.81 8.55
C ASP A 282 -30.36 -9.99 8.77
N ASP A 283 -30.76 -10.80 9.76
CA ASP A 283 -32.16 -11.15 10.07
C ASP A 283 -33.05 -9.92 10.33
N THR A 284 -32.44 -8.81 10.78
CA THR A 284 -33.10 -7.51 11.04
C THR A 284 -33.77 -6.88 9.80
N LYS A 285 -33.50 -7.38 8.59
CA LYS A 285 -34.11 -6.87 7.35
C LYS A 285 -35.54 -7.37 7.10
N THR A 286 -35.94 -8.47 7.73
CA THR A 286 -37.27 -9.08 7.55
C THR A 286 -38.39 -8.16 8.06
N GLU A 287 -38.15 -7.44 9.16
CA GLU A 287 -39.10 -6.47 9.75
C GLU A 287 -39.35 -5.24 8.87
N LYS A 288 -38.34 -4.75 8.14
CA LYS A 288 -38.51 -3.61 7.23
C LYS A 288 -39.29 -3.97 5.96
N LEU A 289 -39.18 -5.22 5.50
CA LEU A 289 -39.97 -5.73 4.38
C LEU A 289 -41.44 -5.90 4.79
N LEU A 290 -41.71 -6.33 6.02
CA LEU A 290 -43.06 -6.47 6.60
C LEU A 290 -43.90 -5.18 6.44
N ASP A 291 -43.30 -4.00 6.64
CA ASP A 291 -43.96 -2.68 6.49
C ASP A 291 -44.41 -2.34 5.06
N ILE A 292 -43.85 -3.02 4.05
CA ILE A 292 -44.19 -2.84 2.64
C ILE A 292 -45.43 -3.68 2.29
N PHE A 293 -45.56 -4.85 2.91
CA PHE A 293 -46.61 -5.84 2.62
C PHE A 293 -47.83 -5.76 3.54
N ILE A 294 -47.92 -4.74 4.41
CA ILE A 294 -49.09 -4.54 5.26
C ILE A 294 -50.33 -4.37 4.38
N PHE A 295 -51.19 -5.39 4.36
CA PHE A 295 -52.55 -5.25 3.86
C PHE A 295 -53.31 -4.35 4.83
N ASP A 296 -53.83 -3.22 4.35
CA ASP A 296 -54.60 -2.32 5.19
C ASP A 296 -55.84 -3.04 5.79
N GLU A 297 -56.37 -2.49 6.88
CA GLU A 297 -57.52 -3.07 7.58
C GLU A 297 -58.76 -3.17 6.67
N HIS A 298 -58.87 -2.29 5.68
CA HIS A 298 -59.96 -2.30 4.72
C HIS A 298 -59.88 -3.51 3.76
N VAL A 299 -58.69 -3.89 3.29
CA VAL A 299 -58.46 -5.10 2.49
C VAL A 299 -58.77 -6.35 3.30
N MET A 300 -58.29 -6.42 4.54
CA MET A 300 -58.58 -7.55 5.43
C MET A 300 -60.09 -7.72 5.67
N ASN A 301 -60.79 -6.61 5.89
CA ASN A 301 -62.24 -6.60 6.07
C ASN A 301 -62.97 -6.98 4.77
N THR A 302 -62.53 -6.51 3.60
CA THR A 302 -63.14 -6.85 2.30
C THR A 302 -63.05 -8.36 2.02
N LEU A 303 -61.87 -8.96 2.24
CA LEU A 303 -61.69 -10.41 2.08
C LEU A 303 -62.49 -11.19 3.12
N PHE A 304 -62.63 -10.66 4.33
CA PHE A 304 -63.47 -11.26 5.37
C PHE A 304 -64.96 -11.22 5.00
N GLU A 305 -65.47 -10.09 4.51
CA GLU A 305 -66.86 -9.95 4.07
C GLU A 305 -67.20 -10.96 2.94
N TYR A 306 -66.25 -11.18 2.03
CA TYR A 306 -66.34 -12.20 1.00
C TYR A 306 -66.47 -13.62 1.56
N LEU A 307 -65.79 -13.92 2.68
CA LEU A 307 -65.93 -15.20 3.41
C LEU A 307 -67.24 -15.30 4.19
N VAL A 308 -67.65 -14.22 4.87
CA VAL A 308 -68.85 -14.18 5.72
C VAL A 308 -70.12 -14.44 4.92
N HIS A 309 -70.21 -13.92 3.69
CA HIS A 309 -71.33 -14.21 2.79
C HIS A 309 -71.53 -15.72 2.60
N TYR A 310 -70.44 -16.49 2.54
CA TYR A 310 -70.49 -17.94 2.37
C TYR A 310 -70.77 -18.68 3.69
N ILE A 311 -70.14 -18.25 4.79
CA ILE A 311 -70.36 -18.81 6.13
C ILE A 311 -71.83 -18.69 6.56
N SER A 312 -72.50 -17.60 6.18
CA SER A 312 -73.93 -17.40 6.42
C SER A 312 -74.82 -18.47 5.78
N SER A 313 -74.31 -19.19 4.77
CA SER A 313 -75.01 -20.25 4.03
C SER A 313 -74.80 -21.64 4.63
N VAL A 314 -73.73 -21.86 5.42
CA VAL A 314 -73.39 -23.14 6.08
C VAL A 314 -74.03 -23.24 7.48
N TRP A 315 -74.92 -22.29 7.81
CA TRP A 315 -75.54 -22.12 9.11
C TRP A 315 -76.59 -23.22 9.41
N LYS A 316 -76.15 -24.45 9.75
CA LYS A 316 -77.06 -25.55 10.14
C LYS A 316 -76.93 -26.04 11.59
N TYR A 317 -75.88 -25.69 12.34
CA TYR A 317 -75.59 -26.38 13.63
C TYR A 317 -75.87 -25.60 14.93
N ILE A 318 -76.37 -24.36 14.90
CA ILE A 318 -76.83 -23.66 16.13
C ILE A 318 -78.29 -23.99 16.48
N ALA A 319 -78.97 -24.82 15.69
CA ALA A 319 -80.33 -25.25 16.03
C ALA A 319 -80.41 -26.26 17.19
N THR A 320 -79.29 -26.72 17.77
CA THR A 320 -79.30 -27.72 18.87
C THR A 320 -78.85 -27.22 20.25
N PHE A 321 -78.35 -25.99 20.40
CA PHE A 321 -77.93 -25.48 21.72
C PHE A 321 -79.08 -24.73 22.42
N LEU A 322 -79.90 -25.50 23.14
CA LEU A 322 -80.79 -25.03 24.20
C LEU A 322 -80.03 -24.63 25.50
N TRP A 323 -78.70 -24.47 25.48
CA TRP A 323 -77.84 -24.40 26.67
C TRP A 323 -76.78 -23.28 26.63
N THR A 324 -76.27 -22.96 27.81
CA THR A 324 -75.19 -21.99 28.08
C THR A 324 -73.86 -22.44 27.43
N VAL A 325 -73.20 -21.56 26.68
CA VAL A 325 -71.95 -21.87 25.94
C VAL A 325 -70.78 -21.09 26.53
N ASP A 326 -69.69 -21.78 26.90
CA ASP A 326 -68.44 -21.12 27.29
C ASP A 326 -67.59 -20.79 26.04
N VAL A 327 -67.47 -19.50 25.75
CA VAL A 327 -66.73 -18.99 24.58
C VAL A 327 -65.22 -18.98 24.77
N ASN A 328 -64.73 -19.21 25.99
CA ASN A 328 -63.31 -19.42 26.27
C ASN A 328 -62.93 -20.90 26.20
N SER A 329 -63.90 -21.82 26.11
CA SER A 329 -63.60 -23.24 26.03
C SER A 329 -62.84 -23.60 24.74
N LYS A 330 -61.86 -24.50 24.87
CA LYS A 330 -61.09 -25.03 23.74
C LYS A 330 -62.01 -25.70 22.69
N ILE A 331 -63.05 -26.39 23.15
CA ILE A 331 -64.01 -27.10 22.30
C ILE A 331 -64.75 -26.10 21.40
N TRP A 332 -65.38 -25.07 21.98
CA TRP A 332 -66.14 -24.10 21.18
C TRP A 332 -65.25 -23.35 20.19
N ARG A 333 -64.03 -22.95 20.60
CA ARG A 333 -63.08 -22.27 19.69
C ARG A 333 -62.56 -23.19 18.58
N SER A 334 -62.34 -24.47 18.87
CA SER A 334 -61.99 -25.48 17.85
C SER A 334 -63.11 -25.64 16.81
N GLU A 335 -64.37 -25.61 17.24
CA GLU A 335 -65.51 -25.65 16.31
C GLU A 335 -65.61 -24.38 15.45
N VAL A 336 -65.48 -23.20 16.06
CA VAL A 336 -65.51 -21.93 15.32
C VAL A 336 -64.35 -21.81 14.33
N SER A 337 -63.15 -22.25 14.72
CA SER A 337 -61.98 -22.27 13.84
C SER A 337 -62.07 -23.31 12.73
N ARG A 338 -62.72 -24.47 12.97
CA ARG A 338 -63.05 -25.43 11.91
C ARG A 338 -63.94 -24.82 10.85
N ASP A 339 -65.01 -24.12 11.27
CA ASP A 339 -65.92 -23.45 10.33
C ASP A 339 -65.20 -22.37 9.51
N LEU A 340 -64.30 -21.60 10.15
CA LEU A 340 -63.47 -20.62 9.47
C LEU A 340 -62.51 -21.29 8.47
N HIS A 341 -61.83 -22.36 8.88
CA HIS A 341 -60.93 -23.11 8.01
C HIS A 341 -61.66 -23.71 6.80
N GLU A 342 -62.86 -24.30 6.96
CA GLU A 342 -63.66 -24.80 5.85
C GLU A 342 -64.04 -23.69 4.87
N ALA A 343 -64.44 -22.52 5.38
CA ALA A 343 -64.74 -21.35 4.55
C ALA A 343 -63.51 -20.87 3.75
N ILE A 344 -62.35 -20.79 4.41
CA ILE A 344 -61.08 -20.43 3.76
C ILE A 344 -60.72 -21.48 2.70
N HIS A 345 -60.85 -22.77 3.03
CA HIS A 345 -60.52 -23.87 2.11
C HIS A 345 -61.35 -23.82 0.83
N LEU A 346 -62.66 -23.56 0.93
CA LEU A 346 -63.56 -23.50 -0.22
C LEU A 346 -63.33 -22.28 -1.11
N LYS A 347 -62.87 -21.17 -0.53
CA LYS A 347 -62.58 -19.91 -1.26
C LYS A 347 -61.09 -19.68 -1.52
N ARG A 348 -60.25 -20.67 -1.20
CA ARG A 348 -58.79 -20.53 -1.17
C ARG A 348 -58.22 -19.96 -2.45
N GLU A 349 -58.56 -20.53 -3.60
CA GLU A 349 -58.03 -20.09 -4.90
C GLU A 349 -58.45 -18.66 -5.25
N SER A 350 -59.68 -18.26 -4.89
CA SER A 350 -60.15 -16.89 -5.09
C SER A 350 -59.41 -15.92 -4.17
N LEU A 351 -59.25 -16.26 -2.88
CA LEU A 351 -58.53 -15.44 -1.91
C LEU A 351 -57.06 -15.27 -2.29
N ILE A 352 -56.39 -16.37 -2.66
CA ILE A 352 -55.01 -16.33 -3.14
C ILE A 352 -54.94 -15.52 -4.43
N GLY A 353 -55.84 -15.73 -5.40
CA GLY A 353 -55.86 -14.97 -6.66
C GLY A 353 -55.98 -13.46 -6.46
N ASP A 354 -56.84 -13.02 -5.53
CA ASP A 354 -56.99 -11.61 -5.16
C ASP A 354 -55.70 -11.05 -4.53
N LEU A 355 -55.08 -11.82 -3.63
CA LEU A 355 -53.82 -11.43 -2.98
C LEU A 355 -52.65 -11.40 -3.98
N VAL A 356 -52.56 -12.38 -4.90
CA VAL A 356 -51.58 -12.43 -5.99
C VAL A 356 -51.73 -11.18 -6.86
N THR A 357 -52.94 -10.89 -7.33
CA THR A 357 -53.22 -9.72 -8.18
C THR A 357 -52.80 -8.41 -7.51
N ARG A 358 -53.14 -8.25 -6.23
CA ARG A 358 -52.76 -7.06 -5.44
C ARG A 358 -51.25 -6.98 -5.23
N THR A 359 -50.59 -8.10 -4.95
CA THR A 359 -49.14 -8.16 -4.73
C THR A 359 -48.40 -7.89 -6.03
N GLN A 360 -48.76 -8.53 -7.14
CA GLN A 360 -48.19 -8.25 -8.47
C GLN A 360 -48.37 -6.80 -8.87
N LYS A 361 -49.54 -6.20 -8.61
CA LYS A 361 -49.76 -4.76 -8.83
C LYS A 361 -48.82 -3.88 -8.00
N ALA A 362 -48.54 -4.25 -6.75
CA ALA A 362 -47.60 -3.53 -5.90
C ALA A 362 -46.14 -3.64 -6.39
N PHE A 363 -45.80 -4.74 -7.08
CA PHE A 363 -44.49 -5.04 -7.66
C PHE A 363 -44.36 -4.61 -9.13
N LYS A 364 -45.44 -4.11 -9.73
CA LYS A 364 -45.46 -3.68 -11.12
C LYS A 364 -44.47 -2.53 -11.32
N GLY A 365 -43.48 -2.75 -12.20
CA GLY A 365 -42.41 -1.79 -12.47
C GLY A 365 -41.16 -1.95 -11.60
N LEU A 366 -41.17 -2.83 -10.59
CA LEU A 366 -39.99 -3.09 -9.76
C LEU A 366 -38.77 -3.54 -10.58
N PRO A 367 -38.87 -4.49 -11.54
CA PRO A 367 -37.71 -4.88 -12.34
C PRO A 367 -37.14 -3.71 -13.15
N TYR A 368 -37.98 -2.82 -13.65
CA TYR A 368 -37.56 -1.64 -14.41
C TYR A 368 -36.83 -0.65 -13.50
N ASP A 369 -37.42 -0.32 -12.35
CA ASP A 369 -36.85 0.58 -11.35
C ASP A 369 -35.49 0.07 -10.84
N LEU A 370 -35.40 -1.22 -10.52
CA LEU A 370 -34.16 -1.87 -10.07
C LEU A 370 -33.10 -1.89 -11.17
N ASN A 371 -33.49 -2.13 -12.42
CA ASN A 371 -32.56 -2.06 -13.55
C ASN A 371 -32.03 -0.62 -13.76
N GLN A 372 -32.87 0.40 -13.57
CA GLN A 372 -32.43 1.80 -13.62
C GLN A 372 -31.39 2.10 -12.54
N VAL A 373 -31.60 1.65 -11.30
CA VAL A 373 -30.62 1.83 -10.22
C VAL A 373 -29.35 1.02 -10.50
N SER A 374 -29.47 -0.23 -10.95
CA SER A 374 -28.33 -1.07 -11.34
C SER A 374 -27.47 -0.38 -12.42
N ASN A 375 -28.10 0.24 -13.42
CA ASN A 375 -27.38 1.00 -14.45
C ASN A 375 -26.61 2.18 -13.86
N GLN A 376 -27.19 2.95 -12.93
CA GLN A 376 -26.46 4.03 -12.23
C GLN A 376 -25.23 3.49 -11.48
N LEU A 377 -25.37 2.36 -10.75
CA LEU A 377 -24.24 1.73 -10.05
C LEU A 377 -23.17 1.22 -11.03
N ASN A 378 -23.57 0.70 -12.19
CA ASN A 378 -22.65 0.24 -13.22
C ASN A 378 -21.87 1.44 -13.82
N GLU A 379 -22.48 2.61 -13.99
CA GLU A 379 -21.76 3.82 -14.41
C GLU A 379 -20.72 4.26 -13.36
N TYR A 380 -21.06 4.25 -12.07
CA TYR A 380 -20.08 4.51 -11.01
C TYR A 380 -18.95 3.48 -10.98
N SER A 381 -19.26 2.22 -11.24
CA SER A 381 -18.26 1.14 -11.32
C SER A 381 -17.23 1.39 -12.41
N LYS A 382 -17.61 2.03 -13.53
CA LYS A 382 -16.68 2.41 -14.61
C LYS A 382 -15.69 3.51 -14.19
N LEU A 383 -16.05 4.35 -13.21
CA LEU A 383 -15.16 5.40 -12.68
C LEU A 383 -14.11 4.82 -11.72
N LEU A 384 -14.46 3.73 -11.03
CA LEU A 384 -13.63 3.09 -10.02
C LEU A 384 -12.70 1.99 -10.56
N VAL A 385 -12.44 1.97 -11.88
CA VAL A 385 -11.52 1.00 -12.49
C VAL A 385 -10.11 1.18 -11.91
N VAL A 386 -9.56 0.07 -11.40
CA VAL A 386 -8.17 -0.07 -10.96
C VAL A 386 -7.42 -0.81 -12.08
N PRO A 387 -6.15 -0.46 -12.37
CA PRO A 387 -5.34 -1.21 -13.32
C PRO A 387 -5.37 -2.71 -13.00
N ASP A 388 -5.46 -3.52 -14.05
CA ASP A 388 -5.40 -4.97 -13.91
C ASP A 388 -4.02 -5.37 -13.35
N GLN A 389 -4.02 -6.06 -12.21
CA GLN A 389 -2.79 -6.39 -11.51
C GLN A 389 -1.95 -7.39 -12.30
N GLN A 390 -2.57 -8.29 -13.08
CA GLN A 390 -1.84 -9.24 -13.91
C GLN A 390 -1.06 -8.51 -15.01
N SER A 391 -1.69 -7.54 -15.67
CA SER A 391 -1.04 -6.65 -16.64
C SER A 391 0.11 -5.84 -16.02
N LEU A 392 -0.04 -5.38 -14.77
CA LEU A 392 1.06 -4.71 -14.05
C LEU A 392 2.22 -5.67 -13.78
N ILE A 393 1.94 -6.90 -13.35
CA ILE A 393 2.96 -7.93 -13.08
C ILE A 393 3.72 -8.27 -14.36
N GLU A 394 3.04 -8.44 -15.49
CA GLU A 394 3.67 -8.71 -16.79
C GLU A 394 4.60 -7.56 -17.22
N GLU A 395 4.27 -6.33 -16.86
CA GLU A 395 5.18 -5.20 -17.06
C GLU A 395 6.38 -5.26 -16.10
N TRP A 396 6.17 -5.59 -14.82
CA TRP A 396 7.26 -5.71 -13.83
C TRP A 396 8.27 -6.81 -14.19
N GLU A 397 7.80 -7.95 -14.70
CA GLU A 397 8.66 -9.07 -15.13
C GLU A 397 9.65 -8.65 -16.23
N LYS A 398 9.33 -7.65 -17.06
CA LYS A 398 10.24 -7.13 -18.11
C LYS A 398 11.46 -6.38 -17.56
N ARG A 399 11.50 -6.06 -16.26
CA ARG A 399 12.69 -5.49 -15.62
C ARG A 399 13.86 -6.47 -15.60
N GLU A 400 13.57 -7.76 -15.52
CA GLU A 400 14.58 -8.82 -15.55
C GLU A 400 15.09 -9.02 -16.98
N VAL A 401 16.01 -8.15 -17.39
CA VAL A 401 16.59 -8.19 -18.73
C VAL A 401 17.37 -9.47 -18.97
N LEU A 402 18.01 -10.03 -17.94
CA LEU A 402 18.89 -11.21 -17.99
C LEU A 402 18.43 -12.25 -16.96
N GLU A 403 18.54 -13.55 -17.27
CA GLU A 403 18.19 -14.64 -16.33
C GLU A 403 19.09 -14.62 -15.08
N ASP A 404 20.39 -14.38 -15.27
CA ASP A 404 21.37 -14.30 -14.20
C ASP A 404 22.24 -13.04 -14.37
N LYS A 405 21.74 -11.92 -13.84
CA LYS A 405 22.46 -10.63 -13.84
C LYS A 405 23.82 -10.76 -13.15
N GLU A 406 23.89 -11.43 -12.00
CA GLU A 406 25.09 -11.45 -11.17
C GLU A 406 26.23 -12.19 -11.88
N SER A 407 25.96 -13.40 -12.39
CA SER A 407 26.94 -14.15 -13.17
C SER A 407 27.34 -13.42 -14.45
N PHE A 408 26.39 -12.74 -15.12
CA PHE A 408 26.68 -11.98 -16.33
C PHE A 408 27.63 -10.81 -16.04
N MET A 409 27.32 -9.98 -15.04
CA MET A 409 28.12 -8.80 -14.67
C MET A 409 29.50 -9.20 -14.13
N LYS A 410 29.60 -10.33 -13.42
CA LYS A 410 30.89 -10.90 -12.99
C LYS A 410 31.75 -11.37 -14.17
N LYS A 411 31.13 -11.91 -15.22
CA LYS A 411 31.82 -12.34 -16.44
C LYS A 411 32.23 -11.16 -17.31
N TYR A 412 31.37 -10.14 -17.40
CA TYR A 412 31.56 -8.94 -18.20
C TYR A 412 31.59 -7.69 -17.30
N PRO A 413 32.70 -7.45 -16.57
CA PRO A 413 32.83 -6.31 -15.67
C PRO A 413 32.85 -4.95 -16.40
N SER A 414 32.97 -4.98 -17.74
CA SER A 414 32.78 -3.83 -18.60
C SER A 414 31.34 -3.30 -18.57
N VAL A 415 30.33 -4.12 -18.23
CA VAL A 415 28.96 -3.64 -17.99
C VAL A 415 28.85 -3.12 -16.57
N VAL A 416 28.55 -1.84 -16.41
CA VAL A 416 28.49 -1.18 -15.10
C VAL A 416 27.06 -1.10 -14.59
N ALA A 417 26.13 -0.76 -15.48
CA ALA A 417 24.71 -0.67 -15.16
C ALA A 417 23.87 -0.87 -16.42
N PHE A 418 22.60 -1.21 -16.23
CA PHE A 418 21.62 -1.15 -17.31
C PHE A 418 20.24 -0.83 -16.75
N THR A 419 19.40 -0.24 -17.59
CA THR A 419 18.00 0.02 -17.27
C THR A 419 17.13 -0.31 -18.47
N ALA A 420 15.89 -0.76 -18.21
CA ALA A 420 14.96 -1.23 -19.22
C ALA A 420 13.59 -0.61 -19.01
N GLY A 421 12.99 -0.13 -20.09
CA GLY A 421 11.73 0.59 -20.02
C GLY A 421 11.14 0.94 -21.37
N LYS A 422 10.29 1.96 -21.37
CA LYS A 422 9.67 2.51 -22.58
C LYS A 422 10.21 3.89 -22.90
N LYS A 423 10.52 4.10 -24.18
CA LYS A 423 10.85 5.41 -24.76
C LYS A 423 9.93 5.63 -25.95
N ASN A 424 9.08 6.66 -25.91
CA ASN A 424 8.06 6.93 -26.93
C ASN A 424 7.15 5.72 -27.26
N GLY A 425 6.89 4.84 -26.29
CA GLY A 425 6.07 3.64 -26.45
C GLY A 425 6.82 2.37 -26.87
N GLU A 426 8.08 2.48 -27.29
CA GLU A 426 8.92 1.34 -27.67
C GLU A 426 9.74 0.81 -26.49
N SER A 427 9.90 -0.50 -26.40
CA SER A 427 10.76 -1.14 -25.40
C SER A 427 12.23 -0.89 -25.71
N VAL A 428 12.94 -0.29 -24.76
CA VAL A 428 14.36 0.07 -24.86
C VAL A 428 15.12 -0.48 -23.67
N VAL A 429 16.32 -0.99 -23.91
CA VAL A 429 17.29 -1.32 -22.87
C VAL A 429 18.53 -0.45 -23.09
N LYS A 430 18.86 0.37 -22.09
CA LYS A 430 20.08 1.17 -22.06
C LYS A 430 21.11 0.42 -21.23
N VAL A 431 22.25 0.10 -21.83
CA VAL A 431 23.37 -0.60 -21.20
C VAL A 431 24.55 0.34 -21.14
N ILE A 432 25.08 0.52 -19.94
CA ILE A 432 26.19 1.42 -19.65
C ILE A 432 27.43 0.56 -19.48
N LEU A 433 28.43 0.85 -20.32
CA LEU A 433 29.69 0.15 -20.37
C LEU A 433 30.81 1.06 -19.83
N ARG A 434 31.79 0.50 -19.12
CA ARG A 434 33.00 1.20 -18.69
C ARG A 434 33.90 1.57 -19.87
N GLU A 435 34.00 0.66 -20.81
CA GLU A 435 34.78 0.77 -22.03
C GLU A 435 34.02 0.06 -23.17
N ASP A 436 34.39 0.36 -24.41
CA ASP A 436 33.76 -0.32 -25.53
C ASP A 436 34.15 -1.82 -25.55
N ASP A 437 33.18 -2.67 -25.19
CA ASP A 437 33.33 -4.12 -25.16
C ASP A 437 32.33 -4.80 -26.13
N PRO A 438 32.76 -5.10 -27.37
CA PRO A 438 31.91 -5.74 -28.37
C PRO A 438 31.41 -7.14 -27.95
N GLU A 439 32.19 -7.89 -27.17
CA GLU A 439 31.81 -9.24 -26.73
C GLU A 439 30.69 -9.17 -25.68
N ALA A 440 30.82 -8.25 -24.72
CA ALA A 440 29.77 -7.99 -23.74
C ALA A 440 28.49 -7.51 -24.41
N LYS A 441 28.58 -6.60 -25.39
CA LYS A 441 27.41 -6.10 -26.16
C LYS A 441 26.66 -7.24 -26.85
N GLU A 442 27.37 -8.11 -27.55
CA GLU A 442 26.77 -9.22 -28.28
C GLU A 442 26.18 -10.28 -27.33
N SER A 443 26.91 -10.61 -26.27
CA SER A 443 26.45 -11.55 -25.24
C SER A 443 25.22 -11.03 -24.51
N PHE A 444 25.16 -9.72 -24.23
CA PHE A 444 24.00 -9.08 -23.60
C PHE A 444 22.75 -9.17 -24.49
N ARG A 445 22.88 -8.89 -25.80
CA ARG A 445 21.75 -9.01 -26.74
C ARG A 445 21.22 -10.44 -26.80
N LYS A 446 22.12 -11.43 -26.85
CA LYS A 446 21.78 -12.86 -26.87
C LYS A 446 21.09 -13.30 -25.58
N GLY A 447 21.66 -12.94 -24.44
CA GLY A 447 21.15 -13.27 -23.11
C GLY A 447 19.87 -12.54 -22.69
N CYS A 448 19.47 -11.49 -23.40
CA CYS A 448 18.27 -10.73 -23.05
C CYS A 448 16.99 -11.57 -23.16
N VAL A 449 16.18 -11.66 -22.11
CA VAL A 449 14.96 -12.48 -22.09
C VAL A 449 13.68 -11.73 -22.49
N ILE A 450 13.74 -10.41 -22.67
CA ILE A 450 12.59 -9.60 -23.05
C ILE A 450 12.13 -9.96 -24.47
N SER A 451 10.84 -10.21 -24.63
CA SER A 451 10.17 -10.50 -25.90
C SER A 451 8.95 -9.60 -26.11
N PRO A 452 8.79 -8.96 -27.29
CA PRO A 452 9.75 -8.92 -28.40
C PRO A 452 11.07 -8.23 -27.99
N LYS A 453 12.16 -8.52 -28.72
CA LYS A 453 13.48 -7.97 -28.39
C LYS A 453 13.44 -6.44 -28.39
N PRO A 454 13.95 -5.79 -27.33
CA PRO A 454 13.93 -4.34 -27.21
C PRO A 454 15.01 -3.70 -28.12
N LEU A 455 14.90 -2.39 -28.32
CA LEU A 455 15.99 -1.59 -28.87
C LEU A 455 17.11 -1.49 -27.83
N PHE A 456 18.33 -1.87 -28.20
CA PHE A 456 19.49 -1.75 -27.32
C PHE A 456 20.25 -0.45 -27.57
N GLN A 457 20.46 0.33 -26.51
CA GLN A 457 21.30 1.53 -26.51
C GLN A 457 22.53 1.26 -25.64
N PHE A 458 23.68 1.06 -26.29
CA PHE A 458 24.95 0.88 -25.57
C PHE A 458 25.67 2.22 -25.48
N VAL A 459 25.95 2.66 -24.26
CA VAL A 459 26.66 3.90 -23.97
C VAL A 459 27.95 3.56 -23.26
N CYS A 460 29.09 4.01 -23.79
CA CYS A 460 30.37 3.82 -23.13
C CYS A 460 30.66 5.04 -22.23
N PHE A 461 31.15 4.76 -21.04
CA PHE A 461 31.70 5.69 -20.09
C PHE A 461 33.10 6.09 -20.58
N GLU A 462 33.19 6.94 -21.59
CA GLU A 462 34.50 7.47 -21.96
C GLU A 462 34.98 8.42 -20.86
N LYS A 463 36.14 8.07 -20.27
CA LYS A 463 36.89 8.94 -19.35
C LYS A 463 36.96 10.35 -19.91
N GLY A 464 36.32 11.29 -19.22
CA GLY A 464 36.39 12.71 -19.56
C GLY A 464 35.54 13.13 -20.76
N MET A 465 34.28 12.70 -20.86
CA MET A 465 33.29 13.36 -21.74
C MET A 465 33.31 14.89 -21.50
N ASN A 466 34.00 15.56 -22.43
CA ASN A 466 34.18 16.98 -22.68
C ASN A 466 34.00 17.94 -21.49
N LEU A 467 35.12 18.18 -20.78
CA LEU A 467 35.38 19.45 -20.06
C LEU A 467 35.07 20.70 -20.92
N LYS A 468 35.00 20.57 -22.25
CA LYS A 468 34.68 21.63 -23.22
C LYS A 468 33.18 21.87 -23.44
N ASP A 469 32.30 20.88 -23.27
CA ASP A 469 30.86 21.05 -23.52
C ASP A 469 30.13 21.61 -22.28
N ARG A 470 30.67 21.39 -21.08
CA ARG A 470 30.03 21.77 -19.81
C ARG A 470 30.29 23.19 -19.31
N LYS A 471 31.31 23.88 -19.83
CA LYS A 471 31.55 25.30 -19.50
C LYS A 471 30.42 26.25 -19.94
N SER A 472 29.41 25.75 -20.66
CA SER A 472 28.34 26.57 -21.22
C SER A 472 27.07 26.70 -20.35
N GLU A 473 26.95 26.00 -19.21
CA GLU A 473 25.71 26.05 -18.39
C GLU A 473 25.88 26.50 -16.93
N SER A 474 27.09 26.64 -16.37
CA SER A 474 27.26 26.97 -14.94
C SER A 474 27.46 28.48 -14.67
N ILE A 475 26.44 29.29 -14.93
CA ILE A 475 26.26 30.51 -14.12
C ILE A 475 25.52 30.07 -12.86
N ILE A 476 26.25 29.57 -11.87
CA ILE A 476 25.68 29.27 -10.54
C ILE A 476 25.38 30.62 -9.87
N THR A 477 24.17 31.13 -10.08
CA THR A 477 23.69 32.29 -9.32
C THR A 477 23.45 31.87 -7.88
N LYS A 478 23.89 32.70 -6.93
CA LYS A 478 23.74 32.46 -5.48
C LYS A 478 22.26 32.21 -5.13
N ILE A 479 21.93 30.98 -4.73
CA ILE A 479 20.64 30.64 -4.14
C ILE A 479 20.61 31.20 -2.72
N ASP A 480 19.49 31.81 -2.34
CA ASP A 480 19.29 32.29 -0.97
C ASP A 480 19.39 31.14 0.06
N PRO A 481 20.13 31.29 1.17
CA PRO A 481 20.31 30.23 2.15
C PRO A 481 19.01 29.68 2.76
N GLU A 482 18.00 30.53 2.99
CA GLU A 482 16.72 30.08 3.54
C GLU A 482 16.00 29.17 2.54
N LYS A 483 16.00 29.57 1.26
CA LYS A 483 15.43 28.75 0.17
C LYS A 483 16.18 27.45 -0.03
N ARG A 484 17.51 27.46 0.12
CA ARG A 484 18.31 26.23 0.06
C ARG A 484 17.95 25.26 1.18
N ASN A 485 17.83 25.75 2.41
CA ASN A 485 17.43 24.94 3.56
C ASN A 485 16.01 24.38 3.42
N GLU A 486 15.10 25.15 2.83
CA GLU A 486 13.74 24.69 2.52
C GLU A 486 13.75 23.51 1.55
N ILE A 487 14.52 23.61 0.45
CA ILE A 487 14.68 22.54 -0.53
C ILE A 487 15.40 21.32 0.08
N ASP A 488 16.45 21.53 0.87
CA ASP A 488 17.16 20.45 1.59
C ASP A 488 16.23 19.65 2.51
N THR A 489 15.33 20.34 3.21
CA THR A 489 14.32 19.69 4.05
C THR A 489 13.37 18.82 3.23
N ILE A 490 12.96 19.29 2.04
CA ILE A 490 12.12 18.52 1.12
C ILE A 490 12.87 17.29 0.58
N ILE A 491 14.13 17.46 0.15
CA ILE A 491 14.97 16.34 -0.33
C ILE A 491 15.15 15.30 0.77
N THR A 492 15.43 15.73 2.01
CA THR A 492 15.57 14.82 3.17
C THR A 492 14.27 14.05 3.45
N LYS A 493 13.11 14.70 3.29
CA LYS A 493 11.79 14.08 3.54
C LYS A 493 11.37 13.10 2.45
N GLU A 494 11.58 13.45 1.17
CA GLU A 494 11.02 12.73 0.02
C GLU A 494 12.05 11.92 -0.77
N GLY A 495 13.34 12.19 -0.62
CA GLY A 495 14.42 11.63 -1.44
C GLY A 495 14.43 10.09 -1.46
N ARG A 496 14.31 9.46 -0.29
CA ARG A 496 14.21 7.98 -0.20
C ARG A 496 13.01 7.43 -0.98
N LYS A 497 11.85 8.09 -0.93
CA LYS A 497 10.66 7.64 -1.67
C LYS A 497 10.88 7.80 -3.17
N ILE A 498 11.55 8.86 -3.60
CA ILE A 498 11.89 9.10 -5.01
C ILE A 498 12.82 8.00 -5.52
N PHE A 499 13.90 7.67 -4.78
CA PHE A 499 14.78 6.55 -5.14
C PHE A 499 14.01 5.22 -5.15
N ALA A 500 13.12 4.95 -4.18
CA ALA A 500 12.34 3.71 -4.20
C ALA A 500 11.40 3.63 -5.43
N LYS A 501 10.77 4.74 -5.83
CA LYS A 501 9.82 4.79 -6.96
C LYS A 501 10.47 4.79 -8.34
N HIS A 502 11.65 5.40 -8.46
CA HIS A 502 12.28 5.64 -9.75
C HIS A 502 13.69 5.03 -9.79
N SER A 503 13.82 3.82 -10.36
CA SER A 503 15.09 3.08 -10.37
C SER A 503 16.18 3.71 -11.21
N HIS A 504 15.81 4.52 -12.19
CA HIS A 504 16.77 5.21 -13.03
C HIS A 504 17.28 6.54 -12.45
N ILE A 505 16.80 6.96 -11.27
CA ILE A 505 17.36 8.11 -10.53
C ILE A 505 18.57 7.65 -9.71
N VAL A 506 19.69 8.34 -9.92
CA VAL A 506 21.01 8.06 -9.31
C VAL A 506 21.46 9.14 -8.33
N GLY A 507 20.86 10.34 -8.41
CA GLY A 507 21.17 11.42 -7.47
C GLY A 507 20.07 12.47 -7.39
N ILE A 508 20.05 13.22 -6.28
CA ILE A 508 19.16 14.35 -6.05
C ILE A 508 19.99 15.50 -5.48
N GLY A 509 19.85 16.70 -6.04
CA GLY A 509 20.57 17.89 -5.59
C GLY A 509 19.76 19.16 -5.72
N ILE A 510 20.41 20.29 -5.47
CA ILE A 510 19.80 21.63 -5.54
C ILE A 510 20.37 22.40 -6.72
N GLY A 511 19.51 23.04 -7.51
CA GLY A 511 19.92 23.80 -8.69
C GLY A 511 19.05 25.01 -8.95
N GLN A 512 19.14 25.53 -10.17
CA GLN A 512 18.29 26.62 -10.65
C GLN A 512 17.81 26.37 -12.10
N ILE A 513 16.58 26.80 -12.39
CA ILE A 513 16.03 26.94 -13.75
C ILE A 513 15.70 28.42 -13.92
N ASP A 514 16.26 29.07 -14.95
CA ASP A 514 16.03 30.50 -15.23
C ASP A 514 16.15 31.38 -13.97
N THR A 515 17.22 31.20 -13.19
CA THR A 515 17.51 31.86 -11.90
C THR A 515 16.58 31.54 -10.72
N LYS A 516 15.60 30.63 -10.89
CA LYS A 516 14.70 30.17 -9.81
C LYS A 516 15.22 28.88 -9.18
N PRO A 517 15.24 28.74 -7.84
CA PRO A 517 15.64 27.50 -7.17
C PRO A 517 14.77 26.31 -7.60
N CYS A 518 15.41 25.16 -7.83
CA CYS A 518 14.76 23.92 -8.24
C CYS A 518 15.41 22.70 -7.57
N ILE A 519 14.70 21.57 -7.59
CA ILE A 519 15.26 20.26 -7.24
C ILE A 519 15.82 19.63 -8.51
N VAL A 520 17.06 19.17 -8.47
CA VAL A 520 17.71 18.49 -9.60
C VAL A 520 17.62 16.98 -9.39
N LEU A 521 17.03 16.26 -10.33
CA LEU A 521 17.06 14.80 -10.39
C LEU A 521 18.09 14.35 -11.43
N TYR A 522 19.12 13.65 -10.97
CA TYR A 522 20.12 13.03 -11.81
C TYR A 522 19.68 11.61 -12.16
N CYS A 523 19.62 11.28 -13.45
CA CYS A 523 19.02 10.04 -13.94
C CYS A 523 19.81 9.39 -15.09
N LEU A 524 19.68 8.08 -15.28
CA LEU A 524 20.41 7.37 -16.34
C LEU A 524 19.95 7.75 -17.76
N ASP A 525 18.66 8.06 -17.95
CA ASP A 525 18.06 8.52 -19.21
C ASP A 525 16.78 9.29 -18.93
N LYS A 526 16.70 10.56 -19.35
CA LYS A 526 15.57 11.45 -19.01
C LYS A 526 14.28 11.15 -19.77
N ALA A 527 14.38 10.38 -20.86
CA ALA A 527 13.25 10.05 -21.74
C ALA A 527 12.76 8.60 -21.58
N LEU A 528 13.49 7.78 -20.81
CA LEU A 528 13.11 6.40 -20.53
C LEU A 528 12.24 6.34 -19.27
N VAL A 529 11.12 5.63 -19.35
CA VAL A 529 10.32 5.26 -18.17
C VAL A 529 10.54 3.77 -17.91
N PRO A 530 11.21 3.38 -16.81
CA PRO A 530 11.43 1.97 -16.52
C PRO A 530 10.13 1.17 -16.42
N PHE A 531 10.20 -0.11 -16.75
CA PHE A 531 9.01 -0.97 -16.70
C PHE A 531 8.40 -1.01 -15.29
N GLY A 532 7.09 -0.78 -15.22
CA GLY A 532 6.35 -0.73 -13.95
C GLY A 532 6.43 0.59 -13.18
N GLU A 533 7.18 1.58 -13.66
CA GLU A 533 7.33 2.88 -13.01
C GLU A 533 6.51 3.97 -13.70
N GLU A 534 6.29 5.07 -12.97
CA GLU A 534 5.69 6.29 -13.50
C GLU A 534 6.77 7.23 -14.07
N LYS A 535 6.33 8.21 -14.87
CA LYS A 535 7.20 9.29 -15.34
C LYS A 535 7.78 10.07 -14.16
N LEU A 536 8.97 10.62 -14.36
CA LEU A 536 9.59 11.50 -13.36
C LEU A 536 8.67 12.69 -13.04
N PRO A 537 8.60 13.11 -11.77
CA PRO A 537 7.77 14.23 -11.35
C PRO A 537 8.29 15.54 -11.95
N GLN A 538 7.36 16.44 -12.29
CA GLN A 538 7.69 17.80 -12.74
C GLN A 538 7.84 18.78 -11.57
N VAL A 539 7.24 18.45 -10.42
CA VAL A 539 7.30 19.21 -9.18
C VAL A 539 7.41 18.29 -7.98
N ILE A 540 8.11 18.73 -6.92
CA ILE A 540 8.27 18.01 -5.66
C ILE A 540 7.96 18.93 -4.48
N GLY A 541 7.31 18.39 -3.45
CA GLY A 541 6.95 19.09 -2.22
C GLY A 541 5.45 19.42 -2.15
N ASP A 542 4.82 19.11 -1.02
CA ASP A 542 3.36 19.18 -0.85
C ASP A 542 2.83 20.62 -0.82
N GLU A 543 3.56 21.53 -0.14
CA GLU A 543 3.10 22.89 0.16
C GLU A 543 3.64 23.93 -0.84
N TYR A 544 4.92 23.85 -1.20
CA TYR A 544 5.61 24.86 -2.02
C TYR A 544 5.82 24.44 -3.49
N GLN A 545 5.63 23.16 -3.82
CA GLN A 545 5.76 22.58 -5.18
C GLN A 545 6.95 23.14 -5.98
N TYR A 546 8.17 22.74 -5.60
CA TYR A 546 9.37 23.16 -6.31
C TYR A 546 9.47 22.51 -7.69
N PRO A 547 9.88 23.25 -8.74
CA PRO A 547 10.10 22.68 -10.05
C PRO A 547 11.26 21.68 -10.04
N VAL A 548 11.19 20.70 -10.94
CA VAL A 548 12.20 19.67 -11.11
C VAL A 548 13.00 19.91 -12.39
N ASP A 549 14.32 19.94 -12.26
CA ASP A 549 15.27 19.88 -13.38
C ASP A 549 15.80 18.44 -13.51
N VAL A 550 15.68 17.82 -14.67
CA VAL A 550 16.11 16.43 -14.90
C VAL A 550 17.36 16.42 -15.75
N ARG A 551 18.45 15.91 -15.18
CA ARG A 551 19.77 15.82 -15.82
C ARG A 551 20.16 14.36 -16.01
N GLU A 552 20.81 14.07 -17.13
CA GLU A 552 21.34 12.73 -17.35
C GLU A 552 22.70 12.57 -16.67
N ASP A 553 22.81 11.58 -15.80
CA ASP A 553 24.01 11.27 -15.05
C ASP A 553 24.05 9.79 -14.66
N MET A 554 25.19 9.32 -14.18
CA MET A 554 25.37 7.98 -13.61
C MET A 554 26.16 8.10 -12.32
N VAL A 555 26.12 7.09 -11.46
CA VAL A 555 26.94 7.05 -10.25
C VAL A 555 27.63 5.69 -10.12
N ALA A 556 28.90 5.70 -9.74
CA ALA A 556 29.67 4.49 -9.46
C ALA A 556 30.63 4.71 -8.29
N PHE A 557 30.97 3.64 -7.57
CA PHE A 557 32.10 3.64 -6.64
C PHE A 557 33.42 3.73 -7.41
N GLY A 558 34.44 4.39 -6.85
CA GLY A 558 35.77 4.43 -7.45
C GLY A 558 36.62 3.19 -7.15
N HIS A 559 37.34 2.63 -8.15
CA HIS A 559 38.31 1.52 -7.99
C HIS A 559 39.62 1.72 -8.83
N CYS A 560 40.83 1.32 -8.40
CA CYS A 560 42.13 1.92 -8.87
C CYS A 560 43.18 1.05 -9.67
N THR A 561 44.30 1.61 -10.23
CA THR A 561 45.63 1.02 -10.77
C THR A 561 46.99 1.83 -10.56
N ASN A 562 48.06 1.24 -9.94
CA ASN A 562 49.46 1.63 -9.51
C ASN A 562 49.84 2.73 -8.45
N CYS A 563 50.71 2.44 -7.43
CA CYS A 563 51.65 3.37 -6.70
C CYS A 563 52.64 2.63 -5.72
N ASN A 564 53.71 3.28 -5.18
CA ASN A 564 54.86 2.63 -4.47
C ASN A 564 55.32 3.20 -3.07
N SER A 565 54.54 4.00 -2.33
CA SER A 565 54.84 4.37 -0.90
C SER A 565 53.63 4.96 -0.14
N VAL A 566 53.53 4.87 1.21
CA VAL A 566 52.35 5.26 2.04
C VAL A 566 52.38 6.74 2.46
N ASN A 567 51.32 7.51 2.14
CA ASN A 567 51.02 8.91 2.50
C ASN A 567 49.54 9.21 2.16
N ASN A 568 49.01 10.40 2.45
CA ASN A 568 47.68 10.82 1.96
C ASN A 568 47.60 10.67 0.42
N GLY A 569 46.52 10.06 -0.05
CA GLY A 569 46.30 9.72 -1.46
C GLY A 569 47.02 8.46 -1.93
N CYS A 570 47.64 7.69 -1.04
CA CYS A 570 48.37 6.48 -1.44
C CYS A 570 47.47 5.27 -1.60
N SER A 571 47.93 4.34 -2.45
CA SER A 571 47.20 3.16 -2.88
C SER A 571 47.01 2.12 -1.80
N ILE A 572 45.78 1.69 -1.55
CA ILE A 572 45.48 0.61 -0.60
C ILE A 572 44.46 -0.36 -1.18
N SER A 573 44.44 -1.57 -0.63
CA SER A 573 43.37 -2.54 -0.87
C SER A 573 43.25 -3.53 0.27
N ARG A 574 42.19 -4.34 0.22
CA ARG A 574 42.18 -5.60 0.97
C ARG A 574 43.23 -6.56 0.40
N SER A 575 43.75 -7.45 1.26
CA SER A 575 44.72 -8.47 0.85
C SER A 575 44.13 -9.38 -0.25
N SER A 576 44.87 -9.57 -1.35
CA SER A 576 44.48 -10.44 -2.47
C SER A 576 43.22 -10.02 -3.26
N VAL A 577 42.78 -8.77 -3.17
CA VAL A 577 41.62 -8.24 -3.89
C VAL A 577 42.01 -7.13 -4.87
N ASP A 578 41.52 -7.19 -6.11
CA ASP A 578 41.75 -6.17 -7.15
C ASP A 578 40.93 -4.87 -6.96
N GLN A 579 40.07 -4.81 -5.93
CA GLN A 579 39.37 -3.61 -5.48
C GLN A 579 40.31 -2.78 -4.62
N THR A 580 40.37 -1.49 -4.90
CA THR A 580 41.49 -0.67 -4.44
C THR A 580 41.05 0.79 -4.25
N GLY A 581 41.70 1.53 -3.36
CA GLY A 581 41.36 2.91 -3.03
C GLY A 581 42.55 3.72 -2.49
N SER A 582 42.25 4.81 -1.80
CA SER A 582 43.21 5.82 -1.35
C SER A 582 43.20 5.98 0.18
N VAL A 583 44.38 6.24 0.76
CA VAL A 583 44.51 6.76 2.13
C VAL A 583 43.95 8.19 2.18
N GLY A 584 43.07 8.46 3.14
CA GLY A 584 42.41 9.75 3.30
C GLY A 584 43.12 10.70 4.25
N PHE A 585 42.74 10.64 5.53
CA PHE A 585 43.28 11.47 6.60
C PHE A 585 43.99 10.61 7.63
N LEU A 586 45.13 11.07 8.14
CA LEU A 586 45.71 10.49 9.35
C LEU A 586 44.78 10.79 10.53
N ALA A 587 44.58 9.80 11.39
CA ALA A 587 43.63 9.89 12.47
C ALA A 587 44.07 9.12 13.71
N ARG A 588 43.55 9.55 14.86
CA ARG A 588 43.76 8.93 16.16
C ARG A 588 42.41 8.60 16.80
N SER A 589 42.26 7.39 17.31
CA SER A 589 41.05 6.98 18.02
C SER A 589 40.89 7.72 19.34
N ARG A 590 39.66 8.13 19.65
CA ARG A 590 39.30 8.77 20.94
C ARG A 590 38.82 7.76 21.98
N LYS A 591 38.85 6.44 21.70
CA LYS A 591 38.34 5.40 22.59
C LYS A 591 39.17 5.16 23.85
N SER A 592 40.49 5.35 23.79
CA SER A 592 41.40 5.17 24.93
C SER A 592 42.47 6.27 24.95
N SER A 593 42.55 7.01 26.04
CA SER A 593 43.60 8.01 26.28
C SER A 593 44.93 7.41 26.75
N LEU A 594 44.94 6.14 27.17
CA LEU A 594 46.10 5.45 27.74
C LEU A 594 46.95 4.73 26.69
N ALA A 595 46.35 4.40 25.54
CA ALA A 595 47.02 3.79 24.38
C ALA A 595 46.22 4.19 23.12
N PRO A 596 46.41 5.42 22.60
CA PRO A 596 45.66 5.88 21.45
C PRO A 596 46.01 5.03 20.22
N GLU A 597 45.00 4.46 19.57
CA GLU A 597 45.19 3.79 18.30
C GLU A 597 45.40 4.83 17.20
N GLU A 598 46.50 4.71 16.47
CA GLU A 598 46.87 5.58 15.38
C GLU A 598 46.68 4.88 14.04
N GLY A 599 46.39 5.65 13.01
CA GLY A 599 45.96 5.08 11.75
C GLY A 599 45.53 6.12 10.74
N PHE A 600 44.68 5.69 9.82
CA PHE A 600 44.11 6.57 8.81
C PHE A 600 42.65 6.25 8.49
N LEU A 601 41.95 7.26 7.97
CA LEU A 601 40.62 7.16 7.41
C LEU A 601 40.68 6.82 5.92
N THR A 602 39.76 5.99 5.45
CA THR A 602 39.50 5.68 4.04
C THR A 602 38.01 5.38 3.84
N ALA A 603 37.58 4.97 2.65
CA ALA A 603 36.19 4.58 2.38
C ALA A 603 35.89 3.16 2.90
N ALA A 604 34.70 2.91 3.45
CA ALA A 604 34.33 1.61 3.99
C ALA A 604 34.21 0.55 2.88
N HIS A 605 33.65 0.92 1.72
CA HIS A 605 33.56 0.00 0.57
C HIS A 605 34.92 -0.47 0.05
N VAL A 606 36.00 0.28 0.30
CA VAL A 606 37.39 -0.12 -0.02
C VAL A 606 37.94 -1.07 1.04
N ALA A 607 37.61 -0.82 2.31
CA ALA A 607 38.21 -1.50 3.45
C ALA A 607 37.53 -2.84 3.81
N LEU A 608 36.27 -3.06 3.40
CA LEU A 608 35.44 -4.17 3.86
C LEU A 608 34.97 -5.11 2.75
N ASP A 609 34.93 -6.42 3.03
CA ASP A 609 34.30 -7.44 2.17
C ASP A 609 32.78 -7.54 2.37
N CYS A 610 32.26 -7.15 3.54
CA CYS A 610 30.86 -7.31 3.97
C CYS A 610 30.09 -5.97 4.03
N LEU A 611 30.16 -5.19 2.95
CA LEU A 611 29.49 -3.89 2.87
C LEU A 611 27.96 -3.97 3.06
N PRO A 612 27.24 -4.97 2.50
CA PRO A 612 25.80 -5.12 2.73
C PRO A 612 25.44 -5.27 4.21
N GLU A 613 26.20 -6.05 4.99
CA GLU A 613 25.95 -6.30 6.41
C GLU A 613 26.18 -5.03 7.25
N VAL A 614 27.27 -4.30 6.98
CA VAL A 614 27.57 -3.04 7.68
C VAL A 614 26.52 -1.97 7.37
N TYR A 615 26.04 -1.91 6.13
CA TYR A 615 24.97 -0.99 5.73
C TYR A 615 23.62 -1.33 6.38
N ALA A 616 23.23 -2.61 6.38
CA ALA A 616 21.99 -3.05 6.98
C ALA A 616 21.94 -2.80 8.50
N GLY A 617 23.09 -2.89 9.18
CA GLY A 617 23.20 -2.72 10.61
C GLY A 617 23.16 -1.27 11.10
N ASN A 618 23.43 -0.26 10.25
CA ASN A 618 23.72 1.13 10.66
C ASN A 618 24.63 1.21 11.92
N SER A 619 25.55 0.25 12.08
CA SER A 619 26.22 0.00 13.36
C SER A 619 27.68 -0.38 13.18
N HIS A 620 28.47 0.01 14.18
CA HIS A 620 29.87 -0.38 14.34
C HIS A 620 29.98 -1.91 14.40
N HIS A 621 30.64 -2.50 13.43
CA HIS A 621 31.08 -3.88 13.58
C HIS A 621 32.48 -3.88 14.22
N HIS A 622 32.71 -4.74 15.20
CA HIS A 622 34.07 -5.18 15.52
C HIS A 622 34.49 -6.12 14.40
N ILE A 623 35.03 -5.53 13.34
CA ILE A 623 35.48 -6.22 12.12
C ILE A 623 36.88 -6.75 12.41
N GLY A 624 36.95 -7.76 13.26
CA GLY A 624 38.20 -8.46 13.51
C GLY A 624 38.75 -9.01 12.20
N GLU A 625 39.94 -8.53 11.82
CA GLU A 625 40.87 -9.13 10.85
C GLU A 625 40.82 -8.72 9.36
N CYS A 626 40.11 -7.64 8.97
CA CYS A 626 40.31 -7.11 7.60
C CYS A 626 41.69 -6.43 7.46
N GLU A 627 42.63 -7.11 6.80
CA GLU A 627 43.98 -6.61 6.53
C GLU A 627 44.02 -5.69 5.32
N ILE A 628 44.60 -4.51 5.51
CA ILE A 628 44.83 -3.52 4.46
C ILE A 628 46.29 -3.60 4.03
N VAL A 629 46.51 -3.71 2.72
CA VAL A 629 47.83 -3.81 2.12
C VAL A 629 48.20 -2.55 1.35
N HIS A 630 49.49 -2.25 1.36
CA HIS A 630 50.11 -1.24 0.51
C HIS A 630 51.45 -1.76 -0.06
N PRO A 631 51.75 -1.49 -1.34
CA PRO A 631 50.82 -1.00 -2.35
C PRO A 631 49.65 -1.96 -2.55
N SER A 632 48.57 -1.49 -3.19
CA SER A 632 47.39 -2.34 -3.38
C SER A 632 47.73 -3.60 -4.20
N TYR A 633 46.94 -4.65 -4.03
CA TYR A 633 47.19 -5.94 -4.70
C TYR A 633 47.20 -5.83 -6.23
N LYS A 634 46.32 -4.99 -6.79
CA LYS A 634 46.26 -4.71 -8.22
C LYS A 634 47.54 -4.06 -8.76
N ASP A 635 48.27 -3.35 -7.90
CA ASP A 635 49.46 -2.60 -8.27
C ASP A 635 50.71 -3.45 -8.20
N ASN A 636 50.75 -4.34 -7.21
CA ASN A 636 51.86 -5.25 -7.05
C ASN A 636 51.46 -6.54 -6.32
N LYS A 637 51.04 -7.54 -7.10
CA LYS A 637 50.64 -8.88 -6.60
C LYS A 637 51.74 -9.63 -5.83
N ASN A 638 53.00 -9.22 -5.98
CA ASN A 638 54.18 -9.92 -5.42
C ASN A 638 54.88 -9.16 -4.28
N ARG A 639 54.48 -7.91 -3.98
CA ARG A 639 55.09 -7.05 -2.94
C ARG A 639 54.04 -6.14 -2.32
N ASN A 640 52.98 -6.71 -1.77
CA ASN A 640 51.96 -6.02 -1.00
C ASN A 640 52.22 -6.29 0.50
N THR A 641 52.57 -5.26 1.26
CA THR A 641 52.82 -5.38 2.70
C THR A 641 51.54 -5.05 3.45
N ILE A 642 51.17 -5.84 4.44
CA ILE A 642 50.08 -5.49 5.36
C ILE A 642 50.53 -4.26 6.14
N ILE A 643 49.80 -3.15 5.98
CA ILE A 643 50.11 -1.89 6.65
C ILE A 643 49.17 -1.62 7.82
N GLY A 644 48.07 -2.34 7.95
CA GLY A 644 47.13 -2.12 9.04
C GLY A 644 45.92 -3.03 8.99
N ARG A 645 45.06 -2.87 10.00
CA ARG A 645 43.80 -3.61 10.13
C ARG A 645 42.66 -2.63 10.35
N VAL A 646 41.51 -2.92 9.76
CA VAL A 646 40.29 -2.12 10.01
C VAL A 646 39.92 -2.24 11.49
N SER A 647 39.91 -1.12 12.20
CA SER A 647 39.49 -1.06 13.61
C SER A 647 38.00 -0.69 13.70
N GLU A 648 37.55 0.23 12.85
CA GLU A 648 36.16 0.68 12.79
C GLU A 648 35.71 0.99 11.36
N ALA A 649 34.42 0.84 11.09
CA ALA A 649 33.82 1.28 9.84
C ALA A 649 32.36 1.65 10.02
N PHE A 650 31.89 2.57 9.18
CA PHE A 650 30.50 2.98 9.07
C PHE A 650 30.16 3.18 7.59
N CYS A 651 29.09 2.54 7.15
CA CYS A 651 28.51 2.72 5.83
C CYS A 651 26.99 2.85 6.00
N GLY A 652 26.39 3.98 5.61
CA GLY A 652 24.96 4.21 5.78
C GLY A 652 24.60 5.62 6.20
N ILE A 653 23.47 5.76 6.89
CA ILE A 653 22.93 7.05 7.34
C ILE A 653 23.19 7.23 8.85
N PHE A 654 23.94 8.27 9.20
CA PHE A 654 24.35 8.57 10.58
C PHE A 654 23.59 9.73 11.20
N GLY A 655 23.21 9.56 12.47
CA GLY A 655 22.66 10.59 13.33
C GLY A 655 21.24 11.07 12.98
N PRO A 656 20.65 11.94 13.82
CA PRO A 656 19.31 12.50 13.59
C PRO A 656 19.26 13.41 12.35
N ASP A 657 20.41 13.98 11.97
CA ASP A 657 20.56 14.83 10.79
C ASP A 657 20.54 14.03 9.48
N ARG A 658 20.57 12.68 9.57
CA ARG A 658 20.56 11.74 8.45
C ARG A 658 21.68 11.98 7.44
N VAL A 659 22.93 11.96 7.88
CA VAL A 659 24.08 12.20 7.00
C VAL A 659 24.66 10.89 6.48
N GLY A 660 24.84 10.78 5.17
CA GLY A 660 25.45 9.65 4.49
C GLY A 660 26.95 9.59 4.76
N ILE A 661 27.42 8.43 5.23
CA ILE A 661 28.82 8.16 5.53
C ILE A 661 29.21 6.83 4.90
N ASP A 662 30.38 6.82 4.25
CA ASP A 662 31.08 5.64 3.76
C ASP A 662 32.56 5.79 4.14
N ALA A 663 32.90 5.34 5.36
CA ALA A 663 34.21 5.57 5.94
C ALA A 663 34.66 4.44 6.87
N ALA A 664 35.96 4.17 6.87
CA ALA A 664 36.61 3.22 7.76
C ALA A 664 37.88 3.80 8.37
N PHE A 665 38.15 3.44 9.61
CA PHE A 665 39.40 3.71 10.33
C PHE A 665 40.27 2.46 10.33
N VAL A 666 41.46 2.59 9.75
CA VAL A 666 42.47 1.53 9.68
C VAL A 666 43.55 1.83 10.70
N LYS A 667 43.70 0.96 11.69
CA LYS A 667 44.77 1.01 12.69
C LYS A 667 46.08 0.52 12.08
N VAL A 668 47.16 1.23 12.39
CA VAL A 668 48.51 0.92 11.93
C VAL A 668 49.46 0.88 13.13
N ASP A 669 50.42 -0.05 13.13
CA ASP A 669 51.35 -0.23 14.26
C ASP A 669 52.54 0.76 14.23
N GLU A 670 52.91 1.29 13.05
CA GLU A 670 54.02 2.23 12.86
C GLU A 670 53.61 3.43 11.97
N ILE A 671 52.94 4.43 12.54
CA ILE A 671 52.81 5.77 11.95
C ILE A 671 53.43 6.78 12.93
N ASN A 672 54.32 7.64 12.45
CA ASN A 672 54.87 8.71 13.29
C ASN A 672 53.98 9.96 13.17
N LEU A 673 53.16 10.22 14.20
CA LEU A 673 52.36 11.45 14.35
C LEU A 673 53.03 12.50 15.25
N GLU A 674 54.28 12.31 15.71
CA GLU A 674 54.92 13.18 16.71
C GLU A 674 55.15 14.63 16.21
N ASP A 675 55.29 14.82 14.89
CA ASP A 675 55.43 16.13 14.23
C ASP A 675 54.10 16.72 13.71
N GLN A 676 52.95 16.14 14.09
CA GLN A 676 51.63 16.51 13.59
C GLN A 676 50.74 17.16 14.65
N SER A 677 49.86 18.07 14.23
CA SER A 677 48.84 18.67 15.09
C SER A 677 47.44 18.21 14.71
N GLU A 678 46.50 18.28 15.66
CA GLU A 678 45.09 18.06 15.37
C GLU A 678 44.61 19.11 14.36
N GLY A 679 44.19 18.63 13.19
CA GLY A 679 43.81 19.48 12.07
C GLY A 679 42.48 20.19 12.32
N GLN A 680 42.40 21.48 11.98
CA GLN A 680 41.15 22.23 12.07
C GLN A 680 40.22 21.87 10.89
N ILE A 681 39.16 21.12 11.20
CA ILE A 681 38.09 20.75 10.26
C ILE A 681 37.35 21.99 9.74
N ALA A 682 36.85 21.93 8.50
CA ALA A 682 36.01 22.96 7.92
C ALA A 682 34.72 23.20 8.72
N GLU A 683 34.41 24.47 8.99
CA GLU A 683 33.19 24.92 9.65
C GLU A 683 32.13 25.36 8.64
N GLU A 684 30.85 25.44 9.03
CA GLU A 684 29.76 25.90 8.13
C GLU A 684 30.04 27.28 7.54
N ARG A 685 30.65 28.18 8.32
CA ARG A 685 31.09 29.51 7.86
C ARG A 685 32.17 29.48 6.77
N ASP A 686 32.88 28.36 6.63
CA ASP A 686 33.90 28.15 5.61
C ASP A 686 33.29 27.63 4.30
N LEU A 687 32.01 27.25 4.28
CA LEU A 687 31.33 26.63 3.13
C LEU A 687 30.51 27.65 2.35
N THR A 688 30.80 27.80 1.06
CA THR A 688 29.90 28.44 0.10
C THR A 688 29.64 27.51 -1.08
N PHE A 689 28.44 27.58 -1.63
CA PHE A 689 27.96 26.74 -2.73
C PHE A 689 27.61 27.58 -3.97
N ASP A 690 28.17 28.78 -4.06
CA ASP A 690 28.01 29.74 -5.15
C ASP A 690 29.13 29.62 -6.21
N GLY A 691 29.88 28.51 -6.17
CA GLY A 691 31.01 28.26 -7.06
C GLY A 691 32.32 28.95 -6.65
N SER A 692 32.36 29.65 -5.49
CA SER A 692 33.58 30.34 -5.04
C SER A 692 34.50 29.50 -4.13
N THR A 693 34.00 28.42 -3.53
CA THR A 693 34.79 27.58 -2.63
C THR A 693 35.60 26.55 -3.42
N LEU A 694 36.93 26.72 -3.44
CA LEU A 694 37.86 25.78 -4.04
C LEU A 694 38.23 24.66 -3.06
N VAL A 695 38.30 23.45 -3.61
CA VAL A 695 38.74 22.27 -2.88
C VAL A 695 39.89 21.59 -3.60
N THR A 696 40.71 20.87 -2.83
CA THR A 696 41.79 20.02 -3.35
C THR A 696 41.68 18.64 -2.75
N LYS A 697 42.09 17.64 -3.51
CA LYS A 697 42.36 16.31 -2.98
C LYS A 697 43.65 15.76 -3.56
N LYS A 698 44.24 14.81 -2.87
CA LYS A 698 45.26 13.92 -3.43
C LYS A 698 44.68 12.52 -3.41
N GLY A 699 44.32 12.04 -4.60
CA GLY A 699 43.88 10.68 -4.80
C GLY A 699 44.95 9.91 -5.56
N ARG A 700 44.82 8.60 -5.53
CA ARG A 700 45.79 7.72 -6.16
C ARG A 700 45.71 7.74 -7.69
N THR A 701 44.52 7.85 -8.26
CA THR A 701 44.30 7.75 -9.71
C THR A 701 44.52 9.09 -10.40
N THR A 702 43.89 10.16 -9.92
CA THR A 702 44.05 11.48 -10.57
C THR A 702 45.19 12.30 -9.98
N GLY A 703 45.84 11.81 -8.92
CA GLY A 703 46.89 12.56 -8.22
C GLY A 703 46.31 13.72 -7.43
N GLN A 704 47.05 14.84 -7.41
CA GLN A 704 46.56 16.07 -6.79
C GLN A 704 45.72 16.87 -7.77
N THR A 705 44.47 17.13 -7.41
CA THR A 705 43.47 17.75 -8.29
C THR A 705 42.63 18.78 -7.56
N MET A 706 42.19 19.79 -8.31
CA MET A 706 41.36 20.90 -7.84
C MET A 706 39.91 20.71 -8.28
N GLY A 707 38.97 21.14 -7.44
CA GLY A 707 37.54 21.13 -7.72
C GLY A 707 36.82 22.29 -7.06
N ILE A 708 35.52 22.40 -7.33
CA ILE A 708 34.66 23.47 -6.84
C ILE A 708 33.53 22.86 -6.02
N LEU A 709 33.35 23.33 -4.78
CA LEU A 709 32.22 22.92 -3.94
C LEU A 709 30.93 23.60 -4.43
N ILE A 710 29.97 22.78 -4.88
CA ILE A 710 28.71 23.27 -5.49
C ILE A 710 27.46 22.80 -4.75
N ASP A 711 27.54 21.69 -4.00
CA ASP A 711 26.42 21.17 -3.23
C ASP A 711 26.81 20.66 -1.84
N GLY A 712 25.93 20.83 -0.86
CA GLY A 712 26.01 20.29 0.50
C GLY A 712 24.82 19.42 0.89
N SER A 713 23.88 19.26 -0.05
CA SER A 713 22.64 18.50 0.11
C SER A 713 22.56 17.31 -0.86
N LEU A 714 23.68 16.97 -1.52
CA LEU A 714 23.71 15.95 -2.55
C LEU A 714 23.34 14.60 -1.94
N SER A 715 22.31 13.96 -2.49
CA SER A 715 21.95 12.59 -2.14
C SER A 715 22.27 11.68 -3.32
N VAL A 716 22.91 10.53 -3.06
CA VAL A 716 23.34 9.58 -4.09
C VAL A 716 22.80 8.18 -3.82
N CYS A 717 22.52 7.44 -4.89
CA CYS A 717 21.98 6.08 -4.83
C CYS A 717 22.80 5.12 -5.70
N ILE A 718 23.37 4.09 -5.09
CA ILE A 718 24.33 3.17 -5.73
C ILE A 718 23.79 1.74 -5.65
N GLU A 719 23.74 1.03 -6.78
CA GLU A 719 23.21 -0.34 -6.88
C GLU A 719 24.30 -1.43 -6.90
N ASP A 720 25.56 -1.04 -6.75
CA ASP A 720 26.70 -1.95 -6.84
C ASP A 720 26.73 -2.96 -5.67
N GLN A 721 27.21 -4.17 -5.93
CA GLN A 721 27.37 -5.27 -4.95
C GLN A 721 26.08 -5.72 -4.22
N LEU A 722 24.91 -5.32 -4.70
CA LEU A 722 23.61 -5.73 -4.13
C LEU A 722 22.82 -6.63 -5.08
N PRO A 723 21.90 -7.45 -4.54
CA PRO A 723 20.93 -8.17 -5.35
C PRO A 723 20.12 -7.25 -6.27
N TYR A 724 19.53 -7.83 -7.32
CA TYR A 724 18.65 -7.10 -8.24
C TYR A 724 17.56 -6.32 -7.47
N GLY A 725 17.49 -5.00 -7.70
CA GLY A 725 16.54 -4.09 -7.05
C GLY A 725 16.99 -3.53 -5.69
N GLY A 726 18.11 -3.98 -5.13
CA GLY A 726 18.72 -3.40 -3.93
C GLY A 726 19.55 -2.15 -4.23
N PHE A 727 19.61 -1.20 -3.30
CA PHE A 727 20.46 -0.02 -3.44
C PHE A 727 20.98 0.52 -2.11
N TYR A 728 22.20 1.05 -2.11
CA TYR A 728 22.69 1.95 -1.08
C TYR A 728 22.21 3.37 -1.38
N TYR A 729 21.83 4.11 -0.35
CA TYR A 729 21.58 5.54 -0.46
C TYR A 729 22.34 6.30 0.63
N PHE A 730 22.84 7.48 0.25
CA PHE A 730 23.59 8.38 1.11
C PHE A 730 22.98 9.78 0.97
N GLU A 731 22.61 10.40 2.08
CA GLU A 731 21.97 11.73 2.13
C GLU A 731 23.01 12.80 2.54
N LYS A 732 22.82 14.06 2.12
CA LYS A 732 23.62 15.22 2.60
C LYS A 732 25.13 15.06 2.43
N CYS A 733 25.55 14.52 1.29
CA CYS A 733 26.93 14.53 0.85
C CYS A 733 27.30 15.90 0.26
N TYR A 734 28.59 16.19 0.20
CA TYR A 734 29.09 17.31 -0.60
C TYR A 734 29.22 16.91 -2.07
N GLY A 735 28.81 17.79 -2.97
CA GLY A 735 28.98 17.68 -4.41
C GLY A 735 30.12 18.58 -4.90
N ILE A 736 31.15 17.99 -5.50
CA ILE A 736 32.33 18.69 -6.03
C ILE A 736 32.35 18.60 -7.56
N GLU A 737 32.34 19.76 -8.24
CA GLU A 737 32.52 19.83 -9.68
C GLU A 737 34.01 19.83 -10.05
N ASN A 738 34.33 19.31 -11.25
CA ASN A 738 35.66 19.40 -11.82
C ASN A 738 36.02 20.87 -12.13
N ASP A 739 37.22 21.31 -11.78
CA ASP A 739 37.74 22.62 -12.21
C ASP A 739 38.44 22.50 -13.59
N GLN A 740 39.76 22.34 -13.60
CA GLN A 740 40.55 22.22 -14.84
C GLN A 740 40.79 20.76 -15.25
N THR A 741 40.85 19.87 -14.27
CA THR A 741 41.13 18.45 -14.43
C THR A 741 40.00 17.63 -13.82
N VAL A 742 39.90 16.35 -14.19
CA VAL A 742 39.01 15.41 -13.52
C VAL A 742 39.36 15.37 -12.03
N PHE A 743 38.43 15.79 -11.17
CA PHE A 743 38.66 15.89 -9.73
C PHE A 743 38.80 14.50 -9.13
N PHE A 744 37.91 13.58 -9.46
CA PHE A 744 37.88 12.21 -8.95
C PHE A 744 37.75 11.24 -10.11
N ASP A 745 38.49 10.14 -10.07
CA ASP A 745 38.30 9.02 -10.97
C ASP A 745 38.30 7.73 -10.16
N GLU A 746 37.92 6.64 -10.83
CA GLU A 746 38.02 5.28 -10.36
C GLU A 746 39.34 5.06 -9.62
N GLY A 747 39.25 4.98 -8.29
CA GLY A 747 40.33 4.66 -7.39
C GLY A 747 40.78 5.71 -6.39
N ASP A 748 40.22 6.89 -6.52
CA ASP A 748 40.38 7.94 -5.54
C ASP A 748 39.46 7.76 -4.32
N SER A 749 38.60 6.73 -4.30
CA SER A 749 37.76 6.38 -3.14
C SER A 749 38.59 6.30 -1.87
N GLY A 750 38.18 7.03 -0.83
CA GLY A 750 38.91 7.16 0.41
C GLY A 750 39.82 8.37 0.50
N ALA A 751 40.07 9.09 -0.60
CA ALA A 751 40.93 10.28 -0.61
C ALA A 751 40.34 11.41 0.25
N GLY A 752 41.22 12.05 1.03
CA GLY A 752 40.88 13.22 1.83
C GLY A 752 40.72 14.45 0.96
N VAL A 753 39.57 15.12 1.09
CA VAL A 753 39.23 16.37 0.42
C VAL A 753 39.39 17.53 1.40
N PHE A 754 40.03 18.61 0.96
CA PHE A 754 40.31 19.79 1.76
C PHE A 754 39.73 21.03 1.09
N ILE A 755 39.18 21.95 1.89
CA ILE A 755 38.93 23.33 1.47
C ILE A 755 40.24 24.08 1.45
N ILE A 756 40.44 24.89 0.43
CA ILE A 756 41.53 25.87 0.38
C ILE A 756 41.02 27.15 1.04
N GLY A 757 41.42 27.37 2.29
CA GLY A 757 41.07 28.58 3.04
C GLY A 757 41.59 29.85 2.36
N LYS A 758 41.00 31.00 2.71
CA LYS A 758 41.47 32.31 2.21
C LYS A 758 42.91 32.64 2.61
N ASP A 759 43.38 31.99 3.67
CA ASP A 759 44.76 32.04 4.18
C ASP A 759 45.65 30.94 3.59
N ASN A 760 45.19 30.25 2.53
CA ASN A 760 45.79 29.06 1.92
C ASN A 760 45.93 27.85 2.85
N LYS A 761 45.35 27.87 4.06
CA LYS A 761 45.37 26.69 4.94
C LYS A 761 44.35 25.65 4.47
N LEU A 762 44.78 24.39 4.49
CA LEU A 762 43.94 23.26 4.11
C LEU A 762 43.09 22.78 5.29
N LYS A 763 41.78 22.95 5.17
CA LYS A 763 40.82 22.46 6.18
C LYS A 763 40.17 21.17 5.68
N PRO A 764 40.20 20.05 6.43
CA PRO A 764 39.50 18.82 6.05
C PRO A 764 38.02 19.10 5.79
N LEU A 765 37.51 18.66 4.64
CA LEU A 765 36.11 18.75 4.23
C LEU A 765 35.42 17.38 4.32
N GLY A 766 36.09 16.33 3.82
CA GLY A 766 35.42 15.05 3.63
C GLY A 766 36.26 13.95 2.98
N ILE A 767 35.67 12.76 2.88
CA ILE A 767 36.25 11.59 2.20
C ILE A 767 35.50 11.39 0.89
N ALA A 768 36.21 11.45 -0.24
CA ALA A 768 35.60 11.19 -1.54
C ALA A 768 35.31 9.69 -1.71
N PHE A 769 34.11 9.32 -2.18
CA PHE A 769 33.71 7.90 -2.21
C PHE A 769 32.94 7.47 -3.46
N ALA A 770 32.24 8.38 -4.14
CA ALA A 770 31.51 8.06 -5.35
C ALA A 770 31.63 9.17 -6.40
N GLN A 771 31.56 8.78 -7.67
CA GLN A 771 31.60 9.69 -8.81
C GLN A 771 30.26 9.69 -9.51
N LEU A 772 29.74 10.89 -9.75
CA LEU A 772 28.80 11.17 -10.82
C LEU A 772 29.56 11.69 -12.05
N ASN A 773 28.99 11.60 -13.25
CA ASN A 773 29.59 12.24 -14.42
C ASN A 773 29.78 13.73 -14.16
N SER A 774 28.81 14.40 -13.54
CA SER A 774 28.86 15.85 -13.30
C SER A 774 29.71 16.26 -12.09
N GLN A 775 29.76 15.43 -11.05
CA GLN A 775 30.29 15.82 -9.74
C GLN A 775 30.80 14.64 -8.94
N THR A 776 31.62 14.88 -7.92
CA THR A 776 32.09 13.89 -6.97
C THR A 776 31.32 13.99 -5.67
N ALA A 777 30.84 12.86 -5.15
CA ALA A 777 30.22 12.78 -3.84
C ALA A 777 31.28 12.58 -2.74
N VAL A 778 31.21 13.42 -1.72
CA VAL A 778 32.18 13.48 -0.62
C VAL A 778 31.44 13.41 0.71
N CYS A 779 31.83 12.49 1.59
CA CYS A 779 31.27 12.33 2.93
C CYS A 779 31.58 13.55 3.80
N ASN A 780 30.67 13.93 4.70
CA ASN A 780 30.91 15.03 5.63
C ASN A 780 31.93 14.61 6.70
N ILE A 781 33.10 15.27 6.75
CA ILE A 781 34.17 14.85 7.66
C ILE A 781 33.79 15.00 9.14
N ARG A 782 33.02 16.03 9.51
CA ARG A 782 32.60 16.25 10.90
C ARG A 782 31.76 15.08 11.40
N LYS A 783 30.78 14.68 10.60
CA LYS A 783 29.94 13.51 10.94
C LYS A 783 30.71 12.20 10.87
N THR A 784 31.70 12.10 9.97
CA THR A 784 32.59 10.93 9.88
C THR A 784 33.42 10.75 11.14
N VAL A 785 34.05 11.81 11.66
CA VAL A 785 34.87 11.72 12.88
C VAL A 785 34.04 11.48 14.13
N GLU A 786 32.80 12.00 14.18
CA GLU A 786 31.81 11.67 15.21
C GLU A 786 31.42 10.19 15.15
N ALA A 787 31.06 9.70 13.95
CA ALA A 787 30.62 8.33 13.74
C ALA A 787 31.69 7.29 14.02
N LEU A 788 32.96 7.58 13.76
CA LEU A 788 34.08 6.65 14.03
C LEU A 788 34.81 6.96 15.34
N ASN A 789 34.39 7.99 16.07
CA ASN A 789 35.02 8.47 17.30
C ASN A 789 36.55 8.68 17.17
N VAL A 790 36.98 9.44 16.15
CA VAL A 790 38.39 9.74 15.88
C VAL A 790 38.68 11.24 15.84
N SER A 791 39.95 11.63 15.90
CA SER A 791 40.46 12.99 15.59
C SER A 791 41.38 12.96 14.39
N ILE A 792 41.37 14.00 13.56
CA ILE A 792 42.21 14.12 12.36
C ILE A 792 43.50 14.86 12.67
N TYR A 793 44.62 14.38 12.12
CA TYR A 793 45.94 14.96 12.28
C TYR A 793 46.51 15.42 10.92
N GLN A 794 47.26 16.52 10.95
CA GLN A 794 47.87 17.15 9.78
C GLN A 794 49.32 17.57 10.07
N ASN A 795 50.18 17.49 9.06
CA ASN A 795 51.54 18.05 9.10
C ASN A 795 51.50 19.59 9.13
N HIS A 796 52.44 20.20 9.85
CA HIS A 796 52.58 21.65 9.93
C HIS A 796 53.12 22.33 8.66
N GLU A 797 53.60 21.55 7.68
CA GLU A 797 54.20 22.06 6.44
C GLU A 797 53.40 21.62 5.20
N THR A 798 52.32 22.33 4.89
CA THR A 798 51.84 22.59 3.50
C THR A 798 50.93 23.81 3.50
#